data_AF-A0A8J3X4K5-F1
#
_entry.id   AF-A0A8J3X4K5-F1
#
_cell.length_a   1.000
_cell.length_b   1.000
_cell.length_c   1.000
_cell.angle_alpha   90.00
_cell.angle_beta   90.00
_cell.angle_gamma   90.00
#
_symmetry.space_group_name_H-M   'P 1'
#
loop_
_entity.id
_entity.type
_entity.pdbx_description
1 polymer ?
#
loop_
_entity_poly.entity_id
_entity_poly.type
_entity_poly.pdbx_seq_one_letter_code
_entity_poly.pdbx_strand_id
1 'polypeptide(L)'
;MLVAGRVAQRSMARYPERVERNPKRYVGKKTMLLGGVPVDVGDALAALLGLFVNEGRVRFNGSMPSCVVLTCPVAWRDDRRDVLRAAGEAVVPDARIVLVEEPVAAALHYASTHRVSGGKRVAVYDLGGGTFDAAVLAADGDDFKVIGEPGGDDAIGGEVFDEQVYGFFGEQLERTRPEFFADVTGNPDRRFLAAAADLLEEARIAKETLSAYGTASQYIAGADVDVTITKDDLDGLVKADVTRTADLLDETLERAKVTAADLAGIFLTGGASRMPLVHATLRERHGELVHTSDDPKIVVALGAARLAWKLKSDHENHMVPVMEGVIDVAASTAGVYALCAGEAGRHVLRRIDLAAGRADRELQFGEVVDWAVSSEGVVVADRAPDGIRLRTLTPELTIRSGQLLPPGSEPRVLARDAAGWAFFQPRRPTLVNNAIGLPWGETGSLSVIEVSLGGFFAQEAPPVPLGNTAQWFVNEDNSQRRLLDQDSPTGGLAALAVGSSGCVVVLGQFKSKKGVFGGAHQNFVPWQVLCLVEPGGKISRIERRSPNWLQQVVLHDGKWFISTNAGLEIDASPAPPQVIVPRQRAGALRWFPAGTEMYAVGMDTVVPARGWSVLHYDAESGSARVLAQDDRECLLGHLTSRAPLERPRVVSDGDSLWMAVSGEGGTSRILHVTPSGATEVFRAPGWVEPVAKVPHGLLCLHLPDTPPGVSRPFVTRLVRIAV
;
A
#
# COMPACT_ATOMS: atom_id res chain seq x y z
N MET A 1 17.08 -1.93 39.47
CA MET A 1 16.02 -2.08 38.46
C MET A 1 14.90 -1.12 38.81
N LEU A 2 14.56 -0.19 37.91
CA LEU A 2 13.41 0.70 38.10
C LEU A 2 12.12 -0.09 37.89
N VAL A 3 11.08 0.26 38.64
CA VAL A 3 9.74 -0.34 38.50
C VAL A 3 8.76 0.81 38.32
N ALA A 4 7.77 0.63 37.44
CA ALA A 4 6.77 1.65 37.13
C ALA A 4 5.34 1.11 37.33
N GLY A 5 4.34 2.00 37.19
CA GLY A 5 2.93 1.64 37.26
C GLY A 5 2.45 1.25 38.67
N ARG A 6 1.47 0.33 38.75
CA ARG A 6 0.80 -0.02 40.03
C ARG A 6 1.76 -0.58 41.08
N VAL A 7 2.84 -1.24 40.67
CA VAL A 7 3.84 -1.79 41.60
C VAL A 7 4.62 -0.66 42.28
N ALA A 8 5.00 0.38 41.54
CA ALA A 8 5.63 1.58 42.10
C ALA A 8 4.66 2.32 43.03
N GLN A 9 3.40 2.51 42.61
CA GLN A 9 2.37 3.15 43.43
C GLN A 9 2.16 2.43 44.77
N ARG A 10 2.06 1.10 44.78
CA ARG A 10 1.93 0.31 46.02
C ARG A 10 3.15 0.39 46.93
N SER A 11 4.33 0.67 46.36
CA SER A 11 5.57 0.77 47.13
C SER A 11 5.64 2.07 47.94
N MET A 12 4.87 3.08 47.57
CA MET A 12 4.86 4.41 48.21
C MET A 12 4.50 4.36 49.69
N ALA A 13 3.56 3.51 50.10
CA ALA A 13 3.20 3.32 51.51
C ALA A 13 4.36 2.72 52.34
N ARG A 14 5.34 2.10 51.68
CA ARG A 14 6.46 1.42 52.33
C ARG A 14 7.78 2.19 52.20
N TYR A 15 8.02 2.82 51.06
CA TYR A 15 9.25 3.54 50.72
C TYR A 15 8.91 4.83 49.95
N PRO A 16 8.24 5.81 50.60
CA PRO A 16 7.80 7.03 49.93
C PRO A 16 8.97 7.81 49.31
N GLU A 17 10.15 7.74 49.91
CA GLU A 17 11.37 8.40 49.44
C GLU A 17 11.94 7.79 48.15
N ARG A 18 11.45 6.62 47.71
CA ARG A 18 11.93 5.87 46.54
C ARG A 18 10.94 5.85 45.38
N VAL A 19 9.87 6.64 45.45
CA VAL A 19 8.82 6.68 44.42
C VAL A 19 8.68 8.12 43.91
N GLU A 20 8.76 8.29 42.60
CA GLU A 20 8.40 9.55 41.93
C GLU A 20 7.12 9.32 41.11
N ARG A 21 6.11 10.17 41.33
CA ARG A 21 4.81 10.09 40.64
C ARG A 21 4.87 10.76 39.26
N ASN A 22 5.67 11.82 39.13
CA ASN A 22 5.69 12.72 37.99
C ASN A 22 7.10 12.87 37.38
N PRO A 23 7.74 11.78 36.90
CA PRO A 23 9.10 11.84 36.35
C PRO A 23 9.23 12.82 35.17
N LYS A 24 8.15 13.05 34.41
CA LYS A 24 8.08 14.01 33.30
C LYS A 24 8.48 15.44 33.72
N ARG A 25 8.29 15.83 34.99
CA ARG A 25 8.67 17.16 35.51
C ARG A 25 10.19 17.39 35.56
N TYR A 26 11.00 16.34 35.52
CA TYR A 26 12.46 16.41 35.58
C TYR A 26 13.14 16.52 34.20
N VAL A 27 12.37 16.36 33.11
CA VAL A 27 12.91 16.48 31.74
C VAL A 27 13.42 17.89 31.49
N GLY A 28 14.72 18.01 31.19
CA GLY A 28 15.38 19.30 31.02
C GLY A 28 15.53 20.12 32.31
N LYS A 29 15.47 19.47 33.48
CA LYS A 29 15.71 20.08 34.82
C LYS A 29 16.81 19.31 35.58
N LYS A 30 16.83 19.45 36.92
CA LYS A 30 17.76 18.77 37.83
C LYS A 30 17.57 17.24 37.77
N THR A 31 18.62 16.50 38.09
CA THR A 31 18.60 15.03 38.20
C THR A 31 17.56 14.58 39.22
N MET A 32 16.77 13.57 38.85
CA MET A 32 15.78 12.95 39.73
C MET A 32 16.49 12.12 40.79
N LEU A 33 16.02 12.16 42.03
CA LEU A 33 16.56 11.35 43.14
C LEU A 33 15.51 10.37 43.63
N LEU A 34 15.83 9.08 43.66
CA LEU A 34 15.01 8.06 44.30
C LEU A 34 15.79 7.44 45.46
N GLY A 35 15.38 7.72 46.70
CA GLY A 35 16.07 7.27 47.91
C GLY A 35 17.50 7.78 48.03
N GLY A 36 17.75 9.01 47.55
CA GLY A 36 19.08 9.62 47.50
C GLY A 36 19.98 9.12 46.35
N VAL A 37 19.49 8.19 45.53
CA VAL A 37 20.21 7.69 44.34
C VAL A 37 19.84 8.55 43.13
N PRO A 38 20.82 9.11 42.40
CA PRO A 38 20.57 9.78 41.13
C PRO A 38 20.00 8.80 40.09
N VAL A 39 18.90 9.20 39.46
CA VAL A 39 18.25 8.44 38.39
C VAL A 39 18.10 9.35 37.17
N ASP A 40 18.54 8.85 36.01
CA ASP A 40 18.31 9.54 34.75
C ASP A 40 16.83 9.53 34.41
N VAL A 41 16.30 10.69 33.99
CA VAL A 41 14.87 10.81 33.69
C VAL A 41 14.49 10.02 32.44
N GLY A 42 15.40 9.86 31.47
CA GLY A 42 15.21 8.99 30.31
C GLY A 42 15.04 7.53 30.71
N ASP A 43 15.83 7.04 31.66
CA ASP A 43 15.69 5.68 32.20
C ASP A 43 14.33 5.48 32.90
N ALA A 44 13.87 6.48 33.64
CA ALA A 44 12.57 6.45 34.30
C ALA A 44 11.41 6.42 33.29
N LEU A 45 11.50 7.22 32.23
CA LEU A 45 10.55 7.22 31.12
C LEU A 45 10.57 5.91 30.34
N ALA A 46 11.75 5.34 30.06
CA ALA A 46 11.91 4.06 29.39
C ALA A 46 11.28 2.92 30.21
N ALA A 47 11.46 2.92 31.54
CA ALA A 47 10.81 1.96 32.43
C ALA A 47 9.26 2.04 32.36
N LEU A 48 8.71 3.25 32.22
CA LEU A 48 7.27 3.46 32.05
C LEU A 48 6.79 3.00 30.66
N LEU A 49 7.48 3.40 29.59
CA LEU A 49 7.18 3.00 28.21
C LEU A 49 7.24 1.49 28.02
N GLY A 50 8.22 0.84 28.65
CA GLY A 50 8.37 -0.62 28.64
C GLY A 50 7.15 -1.37 29.14
N LEU A 51 6.39 -0.81 30.09
CA LEU A 51 5.13 -1.42 30.54
C LEU A 51 4.08 -1.44 29.43
N PHE A 52 3.94 -0.34 28.70
CA PHE A 52 2.95 -0.23 27.62
C PHE A 52 3.34 -1.07 26.41
N VAL A 53 4.63 -1.10 26.05
CA VAL A 53 5.13 -1.97 24.98
C VAL A 53 4.93 -3.45 25.35
N ASN A 54 5.25 -3.84 26.58
CA ASN A 54 5.06 -5.22 27.03
C ASN A 54 3.58 -5.63 27.05
N GLU A 55 2.69 -4.76 27.54
CA GLU A 55 1.24 -5.00 27.49
C GLU A 55 0.76 -5.15 26.04
N GLY A 56 1.25 -4.31 25.12
CA GLY A 56 0.97 -4.43 23.69
C GLY A 56 1.42 -5.79 23.14
N ARG A 57 2.66 -6.21 23.41
CA ARG A 57 3.18 -7.51 22.99
C ARG A 57 2.33 -8.67 23.49
N VAL A 58 1.92 -8.64 24.76
CA VAL A 58 1.06 -9.69 25.35
C VAL A 58 -0.28 -9.78 24.62
N ARG A 59 -0.87 -8.64 24.23
CA ARG A 59 -2.15 -8.59 23.50
C ARG A 59 -2.04 -8.94 22.01
N PHE A 60 -0.87 -8.74 21.40
CA PHE A 60 -0.63 -8.90 19.97
C PHE A 60 0.42 -10.00 19.68
N ASN A 61 0.23 -11.19 20.26
CA ASN A 61 0.98 -12.42 19.95
C ASN A 61 2.51 -12.31 20.03
N GLY A 62 3.02 -11.47 20.93
CA GLY A 62 4.45 -11.27 21.17
C GLY A 62 5.16 -10.34 20.18
N SER A 63 4.46 -9.83 19.16
CA SER A 63 5.01 -8.95 18.13
C SER A 63 5.46 -7.61 18.70
N MET A 64 6.64 -7.16 18.28
CA MET A 64 7.14 -5.82 18.59
C MET A 64 6.45 -4.78 17.68
N PRO A 65 6.20 -3.55 18.17
CA PRO A 65 5.69 -2.48 17.32
C PRO A 65 6.74 -2.06 16.29
N SER A 66 6.32 -1.79 15.06
CA SER A 66 7.18 -1.21 14.00
C SER A 66 7.22 0.32 14.04
N CYS A 67 6.22 0.94 14.67
CA CYS A 67 6.14 2.38 14.88
C CYS A 67 5.49 2.66 16.24
N VAL A 68 6.03 3.66 16.95
CA VAL A 68 5.48 4.18 18.20
C VAL A 68 5.35 5.69 18.09
N VAL A 69 4.13 6.19 18.30
CA VAL A 69 3.87 7.63 18.43
C VAL A 69 3.84 7.98 19.91
N LEU A 70 4.70 8.89 20.33
CA LEU A 70 4.77 9.41 21.70
C LEU A 70 4.27 10.85 21.73
N THR A 71 3.44 11.16 22.73
CA THR A 71 2.86 12.50 22.89
C THR A 71 3.75 13.36 23.78
N CYS A 72 3.89 14.64 23.45
CA CYS A 72 4.63 15.60 24.27
C CYS A 72 3.89 16.93 24.43
N PRO A 73 4.15 17.69 25.51
CA PRO A 73 3.58 19.02 25.67
C PRO A 73 4.04 19.95 24.55
N VAL A 74 3.13 20.79 24.05
CA VAL A 74 3.41 21.73 22.95
C VAL A 74 4.56 22.69 23.27
N ALA A 75 4.69 23.10 24.53
CA ALA A 75 5.74 24.02 24.99
C ALA A 75 7.15 23.41 25.06
N TRP A 76 7.30 22.09 24.88
CA TRP A 76 8.62 21.46 24.93
C TRP A 76 9.46 21.82 23.70
N ARG A 77 10.68 22.27 23.97
CA ARG A 77 11.76 22.46 22.98
C ARG A 77 12.41 21.12 22.61
N ASP A 78 13.21 21.14 21.54
CA ASP A 78 13.82 19.94 20.96
C ASP A 78 14.67 19.14 21.97
N ASP A 79 15.39 19.82 22.87
CA ASP A 79 16.20 19.17 23.91
C ASP A 79 15.38 18.24 24.82
N ARG A 80 14.16 18.63 25.17
CA ARG A 80 13.24 17.80 25.98
C ARG A 80 12.57 16.70 25.15
N ARG A 81 12.27 16.99 23.89
CA ARG A 81 11.70 16.04 22.93
C ARG A 81 12.68 14.89 22.66
N ASP A 82 13.98 15.20 22.58
CA ASP A 82 15.03 14.21 22.33
C ASP A 82 15.19 13.23 23.50
N VAL A 83 15.06 13.70 24.75
CA VAL A 83 15.04 12.81 25.92
C VAL A 83 13.90 11.79 25.83
N LEU A 84 12.70 12.22 25.43
CA LEU A 84 11.56 11.33 25.26
C LEU A 84 11.74 10.37 24.07
N ARG A 85 12.32 10.85 22.97
CA ARG A 85 12.64 10.03 21.80
C ARG A 85 13.65 8.93 22.17
N ALA A 86 14.75 9.30 22.82
CA ALA A 86 15.78 8.38 23.27
C ALA A 86 15.23 7.31 24.23
N ALA A 87 14.33 7.71 25.15
CA ALA A 87 13.63 6.76 26.01
C ALA A 87 12.78 5.75 25.22
N GLY A 88 12.13 6.19 24.13
CA GLY A 88 11.41 5.31 23.21
C GLY A 88 12.34 4.34 22.46
N GLU A 89 13.41 4.86 21.87
CA GLU A 89 14.42 4.09 21.13
C GLU A 89 15.10 3.03 22.02
N ALA A 90 15.35 3.35 23.30
CA ALA A 90 15.88 2.40 24.26
C ALA A 90 14.95 1.20 24.53
N VAL A 91 13.64 1.38 24.40
CA VAL A 91 12.63 0.33 24.66
C VAL A 91 12.30 -0.46 23.39
N VAL A 92 12.29 0.19 22.22
CA VAL A 92 11.92 -0.38 20.92
C VAL A 92 12.92 0.06 19.83
N PRO A 93 14.16 -0.46 19.83
CA PRO A 93 15.25 0.07 18.99
C PRO A 93 15.00 -0.04 17.48
N ASP A 94 14.24 -1.05 17.06
CA ASP A 94 13.91 -1.27 15.64
C ASP A 94 12.61 -0.57 15.20
N ALA A 95 11.94 0.15 16.10
CA ALA A 95 10.69 0.84 15.80
C ALA A 95 10.92 2.30 15.42
N ARG A 96 10.15 2.81 14.46
CA ARG A 96 10.11 4.23 14.17
C ARG A 96 9.44 5.01 15.31
N ILE A 97 10.20 5.87 15.99
CA ILE A 97 9.67 6.80 16.98
C ILE A 97 9.22 8.09 16.33
N VAL A 98 7.95 8.45 16.53
CA VAL A 98 7.37 9.73 16.08
C VAL A 98 6.85 10.48 17.30
N LEU A 99 7.16 11.76 17.37
CA LEU A 99 6.63 12.65 18.41
C LEU A 99 5.47 13.45 17.84
N VAL A 100 4.45 13.67 18.66
CA VAL A 100 3.32 14.54 18.33
C VAL A 100 2.95 15.38 19.55
N GLU A 101 2.62 16.65 19.34
CA GLU A 101 2.12 17.50 20.42
C GLU A 101 0.76 16.97 20.93
N GLU A 102 0.60 16.93 22.25
CA GLU A 102 -0.64 16.53 22.94
C GLU A 102 -1.90 17.21 22.37
N PRO A 103 -1.94 18.56 22.17
CA PRO A 103 -3.10 19.21 21.57
C PRO A 103 -3.34 18.81 20.10
N VAL A 104 -2.29 18.50 19.33
CA VAL A 104 -2.42 18.01 17.95
C VAL A 104 -3.04 16.62 17.94
N ALA A 105 -2.57 15.72 18.80
CA ALA A 105 -3.14 14.39 18.96
C ALA A 105 -4.62 14.46 19.37
N ALA A 106 -4.96 15.33 20.34
CA ALA A 106 -6.35 15.54 20.74
C ALA A 106 -7.21 16.03 19.56
N ALA A 107 -6.76 17.04 18.81
CA ALA A 107 -7.48 17.55 17.64
C ALA A 107 -7.72 16.48 16.56
N LEU A 108 -6.70 15.64 16.27
CA LEU A 108 -6.84 14.50 15.35
C LEU A 108 -7.92 13.52 15.82
N HIS A 109 -8.02 13.29 17.13
CA HIS A 109 -9.09 12.45 17.67
C HIS A 109 -10.46 13.07 17.43
N TYR A 110 -10.66 14.35 17.75
CA TYR A 110 -11.95 15.01 17.64
C TYR A 110 -12.42 15.20 16.20
N ALA A 111 -11.50 15.52 15.28
CA ALA A 111 -11.83 15.66 13.86
C ALA A 111 -12.36 14.36 13.25
N SER A 112 -12.00 13.21 13.81
CA SER A 112 -12.52 11.90 13.35
C SER A 112 -13.94 11.60 13.85
N THR A 113 -14.35 12.23 14.96
CA THR A 113 -15.67 12.00 15.58
C THR A 113 -16.65 13.15 15.31
N HIS A 114 -16.14 14.32 14.90
CA HIS A 114 -16.91 15.53 14.64
C HIS A 114 -16.53 16.08 13.25
N ARG A 115 -17.54 16.45 12.44
CA ARG A 115 -17.30 17.07 11.13
C ARG A 115 -16.72 18.48 11.31
N VAL A 116 -15.41 18.63 11.13
CA VAL A 116 -14.75 19.93 11.01
C VAL A 116 -14.75 20.32 9.53
N SER A 117 -15.57 21.31 9.15
CA SER A 117 -15.58 21.84 7.77
C SER A 117 -14.29 22.58 7.45
N GLY A 118 -13.77 22.44 6.22
CA GLY A 118 -12.54 23.08 5.76
C GLY A 118 -12.51 24.59 6.03
N GLY A 119 -11.40 25.07 6.60
CA GLY A 119 -11.17 26.47 6.97
C GLY A 119 -11.49 26.83 8.43
N LYS A 120 -12.08 25.93 9.22
CA LYS A 120 -12.36 26.17 10.65
C LYS A 120 -11.19 25.76 11.54
N ARG A 121 -11.00 26.52 12.62
CA ARG A 121 -9.98 26.30 13.66
C ARG A 121 -10.58 25.52 14.83
N VAL A 122 -9.75 24.91 15.64
CA VAL A 122 -10.18 24.22 16.86
C VAL A 122 -9.36 24.71 18.04
N ALA A 123 -9.96 24.77 19.22
CA ALA A 123 -9.22 25.00 20.45
C ALA A 123 -9.18 23.72 21.27
N VAL A 124 -8.07 23.44 21.93
CA VAL A 124 -7.91 22.33 22.86
C VAL A 124 -7.69 22.91 24.24
N TYR A 125 -8.50 22.44 25.19
CA TYR A 125 -8.43 22.76 26.61
C TYR A 125 -8.00 21.48 27.35
N ASP A 126 -6.75 21.42 27.82
CA ASP A 126 -6.21 20.26 28.53
C ASP A 126 -6.03 20.57 30.01
N LEU A 127 -6.93 20.04 30.85
CA LEU A 127 -6.80 20.10 32.30
C LEU A 127 -6.39 18.74 32.84
N GLY A 128 -5.06 18.56 32.90
CA GLY A 128 -4.41 17.34 33.34
C GLY A 128 -4.34 17.21 34.86
N GLY A 129 -3.54 16.25 35.32
CA GLY A 129 -3.25 16.09 36.74
C GLY A 129 -2.34 17.19 37.28
N GLY A 130 -1.33 17.60 36.52
CA GLY A 130 -0.28 18.49 37.02
C GLY A 130 -0.23 19.89 36.43
N THR A 131 -0.88 20.13 35.28
CA THR A 131 -0.84 21.39 34.53
C THR A 131 -2.15 21.62 33.80
N PHE A 132 -2.38 22.88 33.44
CA PHE A 132 -3.39 23.30 32.47
C PHE A 132 -2.69 23.79 31.20
N ASP A 133 -3.11 23.31 30.03
CA ASP A 133 -2.57 23.71 28.74
C ASP A 133 -3.70 24.08 27.77
N ALA A 134 -3.52 25.15 27.01
CA ALA A 134 -4.47 25.61 25.99
C ALA A 134 -3.76 25.86 24.66
N ALA A 135 -4.34 25.38 23.57
CA ALA A 135 -3.78 25.59 22.23
C ALA A 135 -4.89 25.80 21.20
N VAL A 136 -4.60 26.64 20.21
CA VAL A 136 -5.47 26.82 19.04
C VAL A 136 -4.80 26.17 17.84
N LEU A 137 -5.56 25.40 17.07
CA LEU A 137 -5.07 24.66 15.92
C LEU A 137 -5.85 25.04 14.66
N ALA A 138 -5.12 25.15 13.56
CA ALA A 138 -5.68 25.24 12.22
C ALA A 138 -5.56 23.90 11.52
N ALA A 139 -6.59 23.53 10.75
CA ALA A 139 -6.49 22.42 9.82
C ALA A 139 -5.49 22.76 8.71
N ASP A 140 -4.61 21.81 8.40
CA ASP A 140 -3.63 21.86 7.32
C ASP A 140 -3.76 20.55 6.51
N GLY A 141 -4.60 20.58 5.47
CA GLY A 141 -5.04 19.36 4.78
C GLY A 141 -5.81 18.43 5.72
N ASP A 142 -5.32 17.19 5.86
CA ASP A 142 -5.84 16.18 6.79
C ASP A 142 -5.16 16.22 8.17
N ASP A 143 -4.29 17.20 8.43
CA ASP A 143 -3.54 17.36 9.67
C ASP A 143 -3.90 18.65 10.42
N PHE A 144 -3.31 18.84 11.61
CA PHE A 144 -3.48 20.04 12.43
C PHE A 144 -2.14 20.65 12.78
N LYS A 145 -2.09 21.98 12.79
CA LYS A 145 -0.95 22.75 13.28
C LYS A 145 -1.39 23.73 14.34
N VAL A 146 -0.60 23.83 15.40
CA VAL A 146 -0.78 24.85 16.43
C VAL A 146 -0.52 26.22 15.81
N ILE A 147 -1.39 27.18 16.10
CA ILE A 147 -1.29 28.56 15.65
C ILE A 147 -1.32 29.50 16.86
N GLY A 148 -0.57 30.60 16.77
CA GLY A 148 -0.37 31.49 17.91
C GLY A 148 0.51 30.88 18.99
N GLU A 149 0.66 31.60 20.09
CA GLU A 149 1.39 31.13 21.28
C GLU A 149 0.44 30.30 22.16
N PRO A 150 0.79 29.04 22.51
CA PRO A 150 0.03 28.26 23.47
C PRO A 150 -0.07 28.97 24.82
N GLY A 151 -1.22 28.83 25.49
CA GLY A 151 -1.42 29.25 26.88
C GLY A 151 -1.36 28.07 27.83
N GLY A 152 -1.38 28.37 29.13
CA GLY A 152 -1.37 27.35 30.16
C GLY A 152 -0.88 27.89 31.51
N ASP A 153 -0.97 27.03 32.51
CA ASP A 153 -0.45 27.27 33.85
C ASP A 153 0.11 25.97 34.45
N ASP A 154 1.43 25.96 34.71
CA ASP A 154 2.13 24.85 35.32
C ASP A 154 1.75 24.63 36.79
N ALA A 155 1.08 25.61 37.41
CA ALA A 155 0.67 25.59 38.81
C ALA A 155 -0.80 25.21 39.02
N ILE A 156 -1.58 25.00 37.95
CA ILE A 156 -3.00 24.60 38.06
C ILE A 156 -3.18 23.20 37.46
N GLY A 157 -3.78 22.28 38.21
CA GLY A 157 -4.07 20.93 37.73
C GLY A 157 -4.88 20.14 38.75
N GLY A 158 -5.28 18.92 38.37
CA GLY A 158 -6.07 18.05 39.23
C GLY A 158 -5.44 17.72 40.59
N GLU A 159 -4.10 17.71 40.70
CA GLU A 159 -3.35 17.49 41.94
C GLU A 159 -3.54 18.66 42.93
N VAL A 160 -3.60 19.91 42.44
CA VAL A 160 -3.88 21.07 43.28
C VAL A 160 -5.30 20.99 43.84
N PHE A 161 -6.24 20.48 43.06
CA PHE A 161 -7.60 20.24 43.54
C PHE A 161 -7.64 19.11 44.58
N ASP A 162 -6.80 18.08 44.43
CA ASP A 162 -6.66 17.02 45.45
C ASP A 162 -6.10 17.59 46.76
N GLU A 163 -5.13 18.52 46.68
CA GLU A 163 -4.56 19.21 47.84
C GLU A 163 -5.59 20.11 48.54
N GLN A 164 -6.47 20.79 47.81
CA GLN A 164 -7.56 21.58 48.39
C GLN A 164 -8.57 20.69 49.12
N VAL A 165 -8.94 19.54 48.54
CA VAL A 165 -9.80 18.56 49.21
C VAL A 165 -9.11 17.93 50.42
N TYR A 166 -7.81 17.65 50.33
CA TYR A 166 -7.00 17.20 51.46
C TYR A 166 -7.04 18.21 52.61
N GLY A 167 -6.87 19.50 52.32
CA GLY A 167 -7.00 20.58 53.30
C GLY A 167 -8.38 20.60 53.97
N PHE A 168 -9.44 20.49 53.16
CA PHE A 168 -10.82 20.43 53.65
C PHE A 168 -11.09 19.22 54.55
N PHE A 169 -10.56 18.05 54.21
CA PHE A 169 -10.61 16.88 55.10
C PHE A 169 -9.79 17.09 56.37
N GLY A 170 -8.66 17.79 56.26
CA GLY A 170 -7.84 18.20 57.39
C GLY A 170 -8.62 19.03 58.41
N GLU A 171 -9.39 20.02 57.97
CA GLU A 171 -10.24 20.84 58.86
C GLU A 171 -11.29 19.99 59.63
N GLN A 172 -11.86 18.99 58.96
CA GLN A 172 -12.80 18.06 59.61
C GLN A 172 -12.10 17.15 60.64
N LEU A 173 -10.90 16.67 60.31
CA LEU A 173 -10.08 15.84 61.20
C LEU A 173 -9.53 16.64 62.38
N GLU A 174 -9.14 17.90 62.18
CA GLU A 174 -8.72 18.79 63.26
C GLU A 174 -9.84 18.98 64.30
N ARG A 175 -11.09 19.08 63.85
CA ARG A 175 -12.26 19.20 64.74
C ARG A 175 -12.63 17.90 65.45
N THR A 176 -12.49 16.75 64.78
CA THR A 176 -13.01 15.46 65.29
C THR A 176 -11.93 14.59 65.95
N ARG A 177 -10.69 14.66 65.47
CA ARG A 177 -9.52 13.87 65.87
C ARG A 177 -8.23 14.73 65.83
N PRO A 178 -8.14 15.81 66.62
CA PRO A 178 -7.05 16.80 66.55
C PRO A 178 -5.65 16.20 66.72
N GLU A 179 -5.47 15.26 67.66
CA GLU A 179 -4.18 14.62 67.91
C GLU A 179 -3.69 13.82 66.69
N PHE A 180 -4.59 13.06 66.05
CA PHE A 180 -4.26 12.30 64.84
C PHE A 180 -3.85 13.22 63.69
N PHE A 181 -4.60 14.31 63.47
CA PHE A 181 -4.27 15.24 62.38
C PHE A 181 -2.95 15.98 62.61
N ALA A 182 -2.65 16.35 63.86
CA ALA A 182 -1.36 16.92 64.25
C ALA A 182 -0.20 15.96 63.95
N ASP A 183 -0.37 14.66 64.24
CA ASP A 183 0.62 13.65 63.90
C ASP A 183 0.76 13.45 62.38
N VAL A 184 -0.34 13.38 61.63
CA VAL A 184 -0.34 13.24 60.17
C VAL A 184 0.43 14.37 59.46
N THR A 185 0.35 15.59 60.00
CA THR A 185 0.96 16.78 59.39
C THR A 185 2.38 17.07 59.90
N GLY A 186 2.70 16.71 61.15
CA GLY A 186 3.96 17.11 61.80
C GLY A 186 4.92 15.97 62.16
N ASN A 187 4.48 14.71 62.12
CA ASN A 187 5.26 13.59 62.63
C ASN A 187 5.99 12.84 61.50
N PRO A 188 7.34 12.78 61.53
CA PRO A 188 8.14 12.11 60.48
C PRO A 188 8.08 10.58 60.57
N ASP A 189 7.40 10.01 61.57
CA ASP A 189 7.24 8.56 61.67
C ASP A 189 6.52 8.00 60.45
N ARG A 190 7.05 6.90 59.94
CA ARG A 190 6.56 6.25 58.71
C ARG A 190 5.06 5.97 58.70
N ARG A 191 4.46 5.67 59.86
CA ARG A 191 3.00 5.41 59.96
C ARG A 191 2.16 6.65 59.64
N PHE A 192 2.63 7.83 60.01
CA PHE A 192 1.91 9.09 59.81
C PHE A 192 2.18 9.66 58.43
N LEU A 193 3.38 9.46 57.89
CA LEU A 193 3.64 9.69 56.46
C LEU A 193 2.77 8.81 55.55
N ALA A 194 2.56 7.55 55.92
CA ALA A 194 1.63 6.67 55.22
C ALA A 194 0.18 7.16 55.35
N ALA A 195 -0.26 7.53 56.55
CA ALA A 195 -1.60 8.07 56.76
C ALA A 195 -1.85 9.40 56.01
N ALA A 196 -0.84 10.26 55.88
CA ALA A 196 -0.92 11.47 55.06
C ALA A 196 -1.08 11.14 53.56
N ALA A 197 -0.33 10.15 53.08
CA ALA A 197 -0.44 9.68 51.69
C ALA A 197 -1.80 9.02 51.41
N ASP A 198 -2.32 8.24 52.36
CA ASP A 198 -3.65 7.62 52.28
C ASP A 198 -4.74 8.69 52.28
N LEU A 199 -4.66 9.69 53.16
CA LEU A 199 -5.62 10.80 53.20
C LEU A 199 -5.67 11.59 51.88
N LEU A 200 -4.52 11.81 51.23
CA LEU A 200 -4.46 12.46 49.92
C LEU A 200 -5.09 11.58 48.82
N GLU A 201 -4.92 10.27 48.89
CA GLU A 201 -5.57 9.34 47.95
C GLU A 201 -7.09 9.32 48.15
N GLU A 202 -7.57 9.33 49.39
CA GLU A 202 -9.00 9.44 49.70
C GLU A 202 -9.58 10.78 49.22
N ALA A 203 -8.83 11.88 49.34
CA ALA A 203 -9.21 13.18 48.79
C ALA A 203 -9.37 13.13 47.25
N ARG A 204 -8.43 12.48 46.55
CA ARG A 204 -8.52 12.26 45.10
C ARG A 204 -9.74 11.43 44.71
N ILE A 205 -10.00 10.33 45.43
CA ILE A 205 -11.17 9.47 45.21
C ILE A 205 -12.47 10.25 45.43
N ALA A 206 -12.54 11.09 46.47
CA ALA A 206 -13.69 11.94 46.74
C ALA A 206 -13.94 12.93 45.60
N LYS A 207 -12.91 13.65 45.15
CA LYS A 207 -12.99 14.57 44.00
C LYS A 207 -13.48 13.87 42.72
N GLU A 208 -12.92 12.71 42.41
CA GLU A 208 -13.33 11.93 41.24
C GLU A 208 -14.78 11.44 41.37
N THR A 209 -15.20 11.02 42.57
CA THR A 209 -16.58 10.59 42.87
C THR A 209 -17.58 11.74 42.66
N LEU A 210 -17.23 12.96 43.09
CA LEU A 210 -18.07 14.15 42.95
C LEU A 210 -18.28 14.62 41.50
N SER A 211 -17.55 14.05 40.54
CA SER A 211 -17.84 14.28 39.12
C SER A 211 -19.15 13.61 38.66
N ALA A 212 -19.64 12.60 39.39
CA ALA A 212 -20.88 11.88 39.09
C ALA A 212 -21.95 11.98 40.19
N TYR A 213 -21.56 12.25 41.44
CA TYR A 213 -22.45 12.26 42.61
C TYR A 213 -22.42 13.60 43.33
N GLY A 214 -23.47 13.92 44.10
CA GLY A 214 -23.56 15.18 44.85
C GLY A 214 -22.78 15.21 46.18
N THR A 215 -22.34 14.06 46.66
CA THR A 215 -21.65 13.92 47.95
C THR A 215 -20.71 12.72 47.90
N ALA A 216 -19.56 12.83 48.56
CA ALA A 216 -18.62 11.74 48.77
C ALA A 216 -18.26 11.64 50.26
N SER A 217 -18.27 10.42 50.81
CA SER A 217 -17.84 10.13 52.18
C SER A 217 -16.69 9.13 52.13
N GLN A 218 -15.58 9.45 52.79
CA GLN A 218 -14.38 8.63 52.82
C GLN A 218 -14.06 8.20 54.25
N TYR A 219 -13.73 6.92 54.42
CA TYR A 219 -13.35 6.36 55.71
C TYR A 219 -11.85 6.51 55.94
N ILE A 220 -11.46 7.27 56.96
CA ILE A 220 -10.05 7.51 57.30
C ILE A 220 -9.59 6.49 58.33
N ALA A 221 -9.00 5.38 57.86
CA ALA A 221 -8.66 4.23 58.70
C ALA A 221 -7.76 4.55 59.91
N GLY A 222 -6.81 5.47 59.75
CA GLY A 222 -5.91 5.88 60.85
C GLY A 222 -6.61 6.66 61.96
N ALA A 223 -7.72 7.32 61.63
CA ALA A 223 -8.52 8.13 62.53
C ALA A 223 -9.80 7.41 63.00
N ASP A 224 -10.21 6.33 62.33
CA ASP A 224 -11.48 5.61 62.55
C ASP A 224 -12.69 6.57 62.55
N VAL A 225 -12.76 7.39 61.51
CA VAL A 225 -13.86 8.35 61.27
C VAL A 225 -14.12 8.49 59.77
N ASP A 226 -15.34 8.89 59.43
CA ASP A 226 -15.69 9.32 58.08
C ASP A 226 -15.51 10.83 57.94
N VAL A 227 -14.97 11.25 56.80
CA VAL A 227 -14.99 12.65 56.34
C VAL A 227 -15.89 12.77 55.12
N THR A 228 -16.62 13.88 55.01
CA THR A 228 -17.62 14.06 53.95
C THR A 228 -17.42 15.39 53.24
N ILE A 229 -17.55 15.40 51.92
CA ILE A 229 -17.50 16.59 51.08
C ILE A 229 -18.67 16.58 50.10
N THR A 230 -19.33 17.73 49.92
CA THR A 230 -20.38 17.90 48.91
C THR A 230 -19.81 18.47 47.62
N LYS A 231 -20.58 18.36 46.53
CA LYS A 231 -20.22 18.99 45.26
C LYS A 231 -20.09 20.50 45.39
N ASP A 232 -20.97 21.15 46.15
CA ASP A 232 -20.94 22.61 46.34
C ASP A 232 -19.69 23.05 47.11
N ASP A 233 -19.24 22.25 48.09
CA ASP A 233 -17.98 22.49 48.79
C ASP A 233 -16.80 22.42 47.82
N LEU A 234 -16.71 21.33 47.02
CA LEU A 234 -15.66 21.16 46.02
C LEU A 234 -15.67 22.31 45.00
N ASP A 235 -16.84 22.64 44.46
CA ASP A 235 -16.99 23.71 43.49
C ASP A 235 -16.54 25.04 44.10
N GLY A 236 -16.83 25.30 45.38
CA GLY A 236 -16.36 26.47 46.11
C GLY A 236 -14.84 26.53 46.28
N LEU A 237 -14.20 25.38 46.58
CA LEU A 237 -12.74 25.28 46.73
C LEU A 237 -12.01 25.60 45.43
N VAL A 238 -12.45 25.00 44.30
CA VAL A 238 -11.70 25.04 43.03
C VAL A 238 -12.14 26.15 42.07
N LYS A 239 -13.18 26.93 42.40
CA LYS A 239 -13.80 27.89 41.46
C LYS A 239 -12.83 28.91 40.89
N ALA A 240 -11.94 29.45 41.73
CA ALA A 240 -10.98 30.46 41.32
C ALA A 240 -10.01 29.91 40.27
N ASP A 241 -9.51 28.69 40.48
CA ASP A 241 -8.59 28.02 39.56
C ASP A 241 -9.29 27.66 38.24
N VAL A 242 -10.50 27.12 38.29
CA VAL A 242 -11.30 26.81 37.09
C VAL A 242 -11.66 28.08 36.29
N THR A 243 -11.89 29.20 36.97
CA THR A 243 -12.11 30.48 36.31
C THR A 243 -10.83 30.94 35.62
N ARG A 244 -9.68 30.81 36.29
CA ARG A 244 -8.38 31.18 35.74
C ARG A 244 -8.02 30.37 34.50
N THR A 245 -8.31 29.07 34.47
CA THR A 245 -8.06 28.24 33.29
C THR A 245 -8.96 28.63 32.10
N ALA A 246 -10.20 29.04 32.36
CA ALA A 246 -11.07 29.61 31.33
C ALA A 246 -10.54 30.96 30.81
N ASP A 247 -10.05 31.84 31.70
CA ASP A 247 -9.42 33.12 31.31
C ASP A 247 -8.18 32.87 30.42
N LEU A 248 -7.37 31.88 30.76
CA LEU A 248 -6.19 31.51 29.96
C LEU A 248 -6.56 30.97 28.58
N LEU A 249 -7.68 30.25 28.45
CA LEU A 249 -8.21 29.85 27.14
C LEU A 249 -8.60 31.08 26.31
N ASP A 250 -9.31 32.03 26.91
CA ASP A 250 -9.70 33.29 26.27
C ASP A 250 -8.46 34.08 25.79
N GLU A 251 -7.45 34.24 26.67
CA GLU A 251 -6.17 34.86 26.33
C GLU A 251 -5.46 34.14 25.15
N THR A 252 -5.54 32.81 25.10
CA THR A 252 -4.92 32.00 24.03
C THR A 252 -5.63 32.22 22.69
N LEU A 253 -6.96 32.28 22.70
CA LEU A 253 -7.76 32.60 21.51
C LEU A 253 -7.44 34.01 20.98
N GLU A 254 -7.31 34.99 21.88
CA GLU A 254 -6.95 36.36 21.53
C GLU A 254 -5.55 36.45 20.90
N ARG A 255 -4.54 35.79 21.50
CA ARG A 255 -3.17 35.74 20.96
C ARG A 255 -3.13 35.08 19.57
N ALA A 256 -3.94 34.05 19.35
CA ALA A 256 -4.09 33.41 18.04
C ALA A 256 -4.92 34.25 17.03
N LYS A 257 -5.52 35.36 17.48
CA LYS A 257 -6.44 36.22 16.70
C LYS A 257 -7.64 35.44 16.16
N VAL A 258 -8.21 34.58 17.00
CA VAL A 258 -9.31 33.69 16.64
C VAL A 258 -10.56 34.09 17.43
N THR A 259 -11.66 34.29 16.73
CA THR A 259 -12.96 34.57 17.35
C THR A 259 -13.79 33.29 17.49
N ALA A 260 -14.84 33.34 18.31
CA ALA A 260 -15.77 32.21 18.44
C ALA A 260 -16.39 31.77 17.09
N ALA A 261 -16.56 32.69 16.13
CA ALA A 261 -17.10 32.38 14.80
C ALA A 261 -16.12 31.58 13.92
N ASP A 262 -14.81 31.68 14.20
CA ASP A 262 -13.75 30.98 13.49
C ASP A 262 -13.56 29.53 13.97
N LEU A 263 -14.11 29.20 15.15
CA LEU A 263 -13.96 27.89 15.77
C LEU A 263 -15.00 26.90 15.26
N ALA A 264 -14.55 25.69 14.93
CA ALA A 264 -15.41 24.53 14.83
C ALA A 264 -15.80 23.98 16.19
N GLY A 265 -14.96 24.20 17.22
CA GLY A 265 -15.21 23.76 18.58
C GLY A 265 -14.02 23.96 19.52
N ILE A 266 -14.31 23.84 20.80
CA ILE A 266 -13.38 23.84 21.93
C ILE A 266 -13.45 22.44 22.54
N PHE A 267 -12.35 21.71 22.48
CA PHE A 267 -12.30 20.32 22.84
C PHE A 267 -11.59 20.10 24.18
N LEU A 268 -12.31 19.50 25.13
CA LEU A 268 -11.82 19.26 26.49
C LEU A 268 -11.09 17.92 26.60
N THR A 269 -9.83 17.95 26.98
CA THR A 269 -8.99 16.78 27.29
C THR A 269 -8.44 16.89 28.71
N GLY A 270 -7.89 15.80 29.23
CA GLY A 270 -7.36 15.73 30.59
C GLY A 270 -8.40 15.25 31.61
N GLY A 271 -7.92 14.58 32.65
CA GLY A 271 -8.79 13.89 33.61
C GLY A 271 -9.64 14.84 34.46
N ALA A 272 -9.09 16.01 34.83
CA ALA A 272 -9.79 16.99 35.66
C ALA A 272 -10.82 17.81 34.86
N SER A 273 -10.74 17.82 33.52
CA SER A 273 -11.78 18.41 32.67
C SER A 273 -13.15 17.76 32.83
N ARG A 274 -13.25 16.55 33.40
CA ARG A 274 -14.52 15.86 33.69
C ARG A 274 -15.37 16.55 34.74
N MET A 275 -14.78 17.42 35.55
CA MET A 275 -15.49 18.09 36.62
C MET A 275 -16.64 18.93 36.05
N PRO A 276 -17.89 18.76 36.55
CA PRO A 276 -19.04 19.50 36.01
C PRO A 276 -18.86 21.03 36.04
N LEU A 277 -18.15 21.56 37.04
CA LEU A 277 -17.83 22.99 37.12
C LEU A 277 -17.01 23.50 35.94
N VAL A 278 -16.04 22.70 35.46
CA VAL A 278 -15.22 23.05 34.27
C VAL A 278 -16.12 23.16 33.05
N HIS A 279 -16.96 22.15 32.82
CA HIS A 279 -17.92 22.16 31.72
C HIS A 279 -18.90 23.33 31.81
N ALA A 280 -19.46 23.60 33.00
CA ALA A 280 -20.41 24.68 33.21
C ALA A 280 -19.77 26.05 32.94
N THR A 281 -18.58 26.29 33.48
CA THR A 281 -17.83 27.54 33.30
C THR A 281 -17.52 27.80 31.83
N LEU A 282 -17.04 26.78 31.11
CA LEU A 282 -16.71 26.94 29.68
C LEU A 282 -17.97 27.09 28.82
N ARG A 283 -19.06 26.38 29.13
CA ARG A 283 -20.33 26.53 28.40
C ARG A 283 -21.00 27.87 28.64
N GLU A 284 -20.87 28.44 29.83
CA GLU A 284 -21.35 29.80 30.11
C GLU A 284 -20.66 30.83 29.20
N ARG A 285 -19.36 30.65 28.94
CA ARG A 285 -18.56 31.56 28.10
C ARG A 285 -18.69 31.33 26.60
N HIS A 286 -18.69 30.06 26.16
CA HIS A 286 -18.55 29.69 24.74
C HIS A 286 -19.73 28.90 24.17
N GLY A 287 -20.74 28.60 24.99
CA GLY A 287 -21.95 27.89 24.56
C GLY A 287 -21.68 26.51 23.97
N GLU A 288 -22.34 26.22 22.86
CA GLU A 288 -22.32 24.91 22.18
C GLU A 288 -21.00 24.60 21.46
N LEU A 289 -20.03 25.53 21.45
CA LEU A 289 -18.69 25.26 20.94
C LEU A 289 -17.94 24.26 21.84
N VAL A 290 -18.34 24.11 23.10
CA VAL A 290 -17.65 23.25 24.08
C VAL A 290 -18.05 21.80 23.89
N HIS A 291 -17.09 20.99 23.44
CA HIS A 291 -17.24 19.57 23.20
C HIS A 291 -16.36 18.75 24.16
N THR A 292 -16.91 17.63 24.61
CA THR A 292 -16.19 16.66 25.43
C THR A 292 -16.33 15.27 24.85
N SER A 293 -15.30 14.45 25.04
CA SER A 293 -15.39 13.01 24.80
C SER A 293 -16.03 12.31 26.00
N ASP A 294 -16.55 11.10 25.80
CA ASP A 294 -17.02 10.23 26.90
C ASP A 294 -15.89 9.95 27.91
N ASP A 295 -14.64 9.91 27.43
CA ASP A 295 -13.46 9.82 28.27
C ASP A 295 -12.36 10.79 27.79
N PRO A 296 -12.28 12.02 28.36
CA PRO A 296 -11.23 12.98 28.00
C PRO A 296 -9.81 12.55 28.41
N LYS A 297 -9.65 11.51 29.26
CA LYS A 297 -8.34 11.00 29.69
C LYS A 297 -7.64 10.19 28.60
N ILE A 298 -8.39 9.58 27.69
CA ILE A 298 -7.85 8.70 26.64
C ILE A 298 -7.72 9.39 25.27
N VAL A 299 -8.29 10.59 25.11
CA VAL A 299 -8.38 11.30 23.82
C VAL A 299 -7.02 11.49 23.18
N VAL A 300 -6.03 11.98 23.93
CA VAL A 300 -4.66 12.20 23.44
C VAL A 300 -4.02 10.89 22.97
N ALA A 301 -4.16 9.81 23.75
CA ALA A 301 -3.64 8.49 23.38
C ALA A 301 -4.32 7.90 22.14
N LEU A 302 -5.65 8.06 22.02
CA LEU A 302 -6.39 7.63 20.84
C LEU A 302 -6.03 8.45 19.60
N GLY A 303 -5.78 9.74 19.76
CA GLY A 303 -5.25 10.62 18.72
C GLY A 303 -3.90 10.17 18.21
N ALA A 304 -2.96 9.90 19.14
CA ALA A 304 -1.65 9.35 18.81
C ALA A 304 -1.74 7.99 18.11
N ALA A 305 -2.66 7.12 18.55
CA ALA A 305 -2.90 5.83 17.91
C ALA A 305 -3.45 5.99 16.46
N ARG A 306 -4.30 6.98 16.21
CA ARG A 306 -4.75 7.31 14.85
C ARG A 306 -3.62 7.85 13.98
N LEU A 307 -2.76 8.69 14.53
CA LEU A 307 -1.57 9.13 13.81
C LEU A 307 -0.66 7.95 13.50
N ALA A 308 -0.45 7.03 14.45
CA ALA A 308 0.32 5.80 14.21
C ALA A 308 -0.31 4.94 13.09
N TRP A 309 -1.64 4.86 13.05
CA TRP A 309 -2.37 4.19 11.97
C TRP A 309 -2.18 4.88 10.61
N LYS A 310 -2.30 6.21 10.55
CA LYS A 310 -2.05 7.02 9.34
C LYS A 310 -0.60 6.84 8.86
N LEU A 311 0.37 6.93 9.78
CA LEU A 311 1.78 6.73 9.46
C LEU A 311 2.06 5.30 9.01
N LYS A 312 1.35 4.30 9.54
CA LYS A 312 1.39 2.92 9.05
C LYS A 312 0.81 2.83 7.63
N SER A 313 -0.32 3.48 7.34
CA SER A 313 -0.87 3.49 5.98
C SER A 313 0.00 4.25 4.98
N ASP A 314 0.76 5.25 5.43
CA ASP A 314 1.68 6.04 4.60
C ASP A 314 3.07 5.40 4.45
N HIS A 315 3.50 4.51 5.37
CA HIS A 315 4.82 3.84 5.35
C HIS A 315 4.77 2.38 4.92
N GLU A 316 3.66 1.67 5.12
CA GLU A 316 3.49 0.33 4.57
C GLU A 316 2.91 0.45 3.17
N ASN A 317 3.80 0.37 2.19
CA ASN A 317 3.63 -0.35 0.93
C ASN A 317 2.81 -1.63 1.18
N HIS A 318 1.49 -1.49 1.28
CA HIS A 318 0.62 -2.51 1.88
C HIS A 318 0.34 -3.58 0.84
N MET A 319 1.15 -4.63 0.87
CA MET A 319 0.99 -5.81 0.06
C MET A 319 0.07 -6.79 0.79
N VAL A 320 -1.22 -6.76 0.45
CA VAL A 320 -2.24 -7.65 0.99
C VAL A 320 -2.20 -8.99 0.24
N PRO A 321 -1.95 -10.13 0.91
CA PRO A 321 -2.03 -11.44 0.26
C PRO A 321 -3.45 -11.70 -0.28
N VAL A 322 -3.53 -12.22 -1.51
CA VAL A 322 -4.80 -12.59 -2.16
C VAL A 322 -4.89 -14.11 -2.33
N MET A 323 -3.84 -14.72 -2.89
CA MET A 323 -3.86 -16.16 -3.20
C MET A 323 -2.45 -16.75 -3.29
N GLU A 324 -2.30 -18.01 -2.87
CA GLU A 324 -1.07 -18.79 -3.04
C GLU A 324 -1.16 -19.75 -4.23
N GLY A 325 -0.01 -20.23 -4.71
CA GLY A 325 0.02 -21.28 -5.72
C GLY A 325 -0.30 -20.80 -7.14
N VAL A 326 -0.13 -19.50 -7.40
CA VAL A 326 -0.50 -18.84 -8.66
C VAL A 326 0.64 -18.98 -9.67
N ILE A 327 0.33 -19.52 -10.85
CA ILE A 327 1.22 -19.64 -12.00
C ILE A 327 1.12 -18.34 -12.82
N ASP A 328 -0.10 -17.96 -13.20
CA ASP A 328 -0.36 -16.84 -14.09
C ASP A 328 -1.67 -16.12 -13.72
N VAL A 329 -1.80 -14.87 -14.13
CA VAL A 329 -2.99 -14.03 -13.90
C VAL A 329 -3.28 -13.24 -15.17
N ALA A 330 -4.57 -13.18 -15.51
CA ALA A 330 -5.08 -12.35 -16.59
C ALA A 330 -6.35 -11.63 -16.13
N ALA A 331 -6.53 -10.40 -16.60
CA ALA A 331 -7.66 -9.55 -16.23
C ALA A 331 -8.39 -9.04 -17.46
N SER A 332 -9.71 -8.89 -17.35
CA SER A 332 -10.56 -8.21 -18.31
C SER A 332 -11.60 -7.36 -17.57
N THR A 333 -12.43 -6.63 -18.31
CA THR A 333 -13.58 -5.92 -17.74
C THR A 333 -14.58 -6.85 -17.06
N ALA A 334 -14.57 -8.16 -17.37
CA ALA A 334 -15.46 -9.16 -16.77
C ALA A 334 -14.96 -9.70 -15.41
N GLY A 335 -13.67 -9.53 -15.12
CA GLY A 335 -13.06 -9.95 -13.87
C GLY A 335 -11.58 -10.29 -13.98
N VAL A 336 -11.03 -10.75 -12.86
CA VAL A 336 -9.64 -11.22 -12.76
C VAL A 336 -9.63 -12.72 -12.61
N TYR A 337 -8.73 -13.38 -13.32
CA TYR A 337 -8.59 -14.83 -13.35
C TYR A 337 -7.16 -15.22 -12.98
N ALA A 338 -7.01 -16.23 -12.12
CA ALA A 338 -5.73 -16.81 -11.75
C ALA A 338 -5.65 -18.27 -12.21
N LEU A 339 -4.59 -18.61 -12.93
CA LEU A 339 -4.18 -19.98 -13.20
C LEU A 339 -3.30 -20.46 -12.05
N CYS A 340 -3.72 -21.51 -11.36
CA CYS A 340 -3.05 -22.05 -10.19
C CYS A 340 -2.55 -23.47 -10.44
N ALA A 341 -1.47 -23.82 -9.74
CA ALA A 341 -1.00 -25.20 -9.67
C ALA A 341 -2.02 -26.06 -8.91
N GLY A 342 -2.34 -27.24 -9.46
CA GLY A 342 -3.18 -28.25 -8.84
C GLY A 342 -2.41 -29.53 -8.53
N GLU A 343 -3.12 -30.56 -8.09
CA GLU A 343 -2.54 -31.87 -7.78
C GLU A 343 -2.20 -32.66 -9.05
N ALA A 344 -1.18 -33.52 -8.96
CA ALA A 344 -0.79 -34.47 -10.02
C ALA A 344 -0.55 -33.84 -11.41
N GLY A 345 0.03 -32.63 -11.46
CA GLY A 345 0.34 -31.94 -12.71
C GLY A 345 -0.86 -31.32 -13.42
N ARG A 346 -2.02 -31.24 -12.74
CA ARG A 346 -3.22 -30.55 -13.23
C ARG A 346 -3.17 -29.06 -12.87
N HIS A 347 -3.88 -28.23 -13.63
CA HIS A 347 -4.05 -26.82 -13.30
C HIS A 347 -5.49 -26.50 -12.89
N VAL A 348 -5.66 -25.44 -12.10
CA VAL A 348 -6.96 -24.92 -11.67
C VAL A 348 -7.08 -23.48 -12.12
N LEU A 349 -8.10 -23.14 -12.90
CA LEU A 349 -8.42 -21.76 -13.22
C LEU A 349 -9.44 -21.23 -12.21
N ARG A 350 -9.15 -20.08 -11.61
CA ARG A 350 -9.99 -19.43 -10.60
C ARG A 350 -10.39 -18.05 -11.04
N ARG A 351 -11.66 -17.69 -10.84
CA ARG A 351 -12.12 -16.30 -10.94
C ARG A 351 -12.03 -15.67 -9.55
N ILE A 352 -11.48 -14.46 -9.50
CA ILE A 352 -11.17 -13.76 -8.25
C ILE A 352 -12.24 -12.71 -7.97
N ASP A 353 -12.89 -12.82 -6.81
CA ASP A 353 -13.67 -11.73 -6.23
C ASP A 353 -12.72 -10.76 -5.53
N LEU A 354 -12.51 -9.59 -6.17
CA LEU A 354 -11.60 -8.57 -5.69
C LEU A 354 -12.07 -7.87 -4.40
N ALA A 355 -13.38 -7.87 -4.12
CA ALA A 355 -13.94 -7.30 -2.91
C ALA A 355 -13.77 -8.26 -1.73
N ALA A 356 -14.04 -9.54 -1.95
CA ALA A 356 -13.91 -10.57 -0.94
C ALA A 356 -12.48 -11.13 -0.77
N GLY A 357 -11.57 -10.84 -1.71
CA GLY A 357 -10.19 -11.32 -1.69
C GLY A 357 -10.05 -12.84 -1.81
N ARG A 358 -11.01 -13.51 -2.47
CA ARG A 358 -11.06 -14.98 -2.60
C ARG A 358 -11.61 -15.40 -3.97
N ALA A 359 -11.41 -16.66 -4.34
CA ALA A 359 -12.05 -17.22 -5.52
C ALA A 359 -13.57 -17.38 -5.29
N ASP A 360 -14.38 -16.97 -6.26
CA ASP A 360 -15.83 -17.21 -6.26
C ASP A 360 -16.22 -18.41 -7.12
N ARG A 361 -15.40 -18.72 -8.14
CA ARG A 361 -15.54 -19.86 -9.05
C ARG A 361 -14.18 -20.48 -9.35
N GLU A 362 -14.16 -21.79 -9.54
CA GLU A 362 -12.98 -22.51 -9.99
C GLU A 362 -13.33 -23.68 -10.91
N LEU A 363 -12.40 -24.01 -11.80
CA LEU A 363 -12.54 -25.13 -12.72
C LEU A 363 -11.19 -25.80 -12.97
N GLN A 364 -11.18 -27.13 -12.94
CA GLN A 364 -9.97 -27.94 -13.10
C GLN A 364 -9.76 -28.37 -14.56
N PHE A 365 -8.50 -28.36 -14.98
CA PHE A 365 -8.07 -28.79 -16.32
C PHE A 365 -6.98 -29.85 -16.24
N GLY A 366 -6.50 -30.33 -17.39
CA GLY A 366 -5.17 -30.94 -17.44
C GLY A 366 -4.06 -29.90 -17.26
N GLU A 367 -2.89 -30.18 -17.80
CA GLU A 367 -1.86 -29.14 -17.98
C GLU A 367 -2.40 -28.11 -18.99
N VAL A 368 -2.62 -26.89 -18.54
CA VAL A 368 -2.98 -25.77 -19.43
C VAL A 368 -1.74 -25.38 -20.24
N VAL A 369 -1.85 -25.50 -21.56
CA VAL A 369 -0.81 -25.16 -22.55
C VAL A 369 -0.82 -23.66 -22.83
N ASP A 370 -2.00 -23.08 -22.98
CA ASP A 370 -2.19 -21.65 -23.18
C ASP A 370 -3.61 -21.21 -22.82
N TRP A 371 -3.81 -19.94 -22.47
CA TRP A 371 -5.11 -19.40 -22.08
C TRP A 371 -5.22 -17.89 -22.29
N ALA A 372 -6.44 -17.39 -22.50
CA ALA A 372 -6.71 -15.97 -22.73
C ALA A 372 -8.09 -15.56 -22.20
N VAL A 373 -8.22 -14.32 -21.72
CA VAL A 373 -9.47 -13.78 -21.12
C VAL A 373 -9.97 -12.56 -21.90
N SER A 374 -11.27 -12.40 -22.06
CA SER A 374 -11.91 -11.23 -22.69
C SER A 374 -13.04 -10.71 -21.81
N SER A 375 -13.74 -9.67 -22.27
CA SER A 375 -14.96 -9.19 -21.59
C SER A 375 -16.12 -10.19 -21.66
N GLU A 376 -16.13 -11.11 -22.62
CA GLU A 376 -17.26 -12.03 -22.84
C GLU A 376 -16.97 -13.47 -22.42
N GLY A 377 -15.72 -13.81 -22.11
CA GLY A 377 -15.37 -15.17 -21.70
C GLY A 377 -13.88 -15.48 -21.69
N VAL A 378 -13.57 -16.75 -21.47
CA VAL A 378 -12.20 -17.29 -21.38
C VAL A 378 -12.00 -18.39 -22.41
N VAL A 379 -10.83 -18.42 -23.05
CA VAL A 379 -10.36 -19.52 -23.90
C VAL A 379 -9.25 -20.26 -23.19
N VAL A 380 -9.34 -21.58 -23.09
CA VAL A 380 -8.33 -22.44 -22.46
C VAL A 380 -7.95 -23.57 -23.42
N ALA A 381 -6.65 -23.75 -23.66
CA ALA A 381 -6.11 -24.92 -24.31
C ALA A 381 -5.43 -25.83 -23.28
N ASP A 382 -6.00 -27.00 -23.00
CA ASP A 382 -5.49 -27.95 -22.00
C ASP A 382 -5.13 -29.31 -22.60
N ARG A 383 -4.12 -29.97 -22.03
CA ARG A 383 -3.76 -31.35 -22.37
C ARG A 383 -4.76 -32.32 -21.74
N ALA A 384 -5.53 -32.99 -22.59
CA ALA A 384 -6.41 -34.08 -22.23
C ALA A 384 -5.81 -35.44 -22.68
N PRO A 385 -6.33 -36.58 -22.18
CA PRO A 385 -5.82 -37.91 -22.57
C PRO A 385 -5.88 -38.19 -24.09
N ASP A 386 -6.80 -37.54 -24.81
CA ASP A 386 -7.05 -37.71 -26.24
C ASP A 386 -6.36 -36.64 -27.12
N GLY A 387 -5.62 -35.70 -26.53
CA GLY A 387 -4.93 -34.62 -27.23
C GLY A 387 -5.14 -33.26 -26.56
N ILE A 388 -4.88 -32.16 -27.29
CA ILE A 388 -5.13 -30.82 -26.77
C ILE A 388 -6.57 -30.41 -27.06
N ARG A 389 -7.30 -30.01 -26.02
CA ARG A 389 -8.67 -29.51 -26.14
C ARG A 389 -8.68 -28.00 -26.04
N LEU A 390 -9.36 -27.35 -26.98
CA LEU A 390 -9.68 -25.93 -26.95
C LEU A 390 -11.07 -25.75 -26.33
N ARG A 391 -11.15 -25.04 -25.22
CA ARG A 391 -12.39 -24.82 -24.47
C ARG A 391 -12.74 -23.35 -24.44
N THR A 392 -14.01 -23.05 -24.63
CA THR A 392 -14.56 -21.71 -24.39
C THR A 392 -15.37 -21.73 -23.11
N LEU A 393 -15.26 -20.66 -22.32
CA LEU A 393 -15.94 -20.53 -21.05
C LEU A 393 -16.65 -19.18 -20.95
N THR A 394 -17.77 -19.16 -20.22
CA THR A 394 -18.38 -17.90 -19.77
C THR A 394 -17.41 -17.16 -18.81
N PRO A 395 -17.65 -15.87 -18.54
CA PRO A 395 -16.90 -15.15 -17.52
C PRO A 395 -16.98 -15.79 -16.12
N GLU A 396 -18.05 -16.53 -15.83
CA GLU A 396 -18.27 -17.29 -14.59
C GLU A 396 -17.62 -18.69 -14.61
N LEU A 397 -16.74 -18.97 -15.58
CA LEU A 397 -16.03 -20.24 -15.75
C LEU A 397 -16.95 -21.44 -16.04
N THR A 398 -18.06 -21.22 -16.75
CA THR A 398 -18.89 -22.32 -17.26
C THR A 398 -18.47 -22.70 -18.66
N ILE A 399 -18.12 -23.98 -18.89
CA ILE A 399 -17.73 -24.47 -20.22
C ILE A 399 -18.90 -24.35 -21.20
N ARG A 400 -18.69 -23.67 -22.33
CA ARG A 400 -19.66 -23.56 -23.43
C ARG A 400 -19.37 -24.54 -24.55
N SER A 401 -18.09 -24.70 -24.91
CA SER A 401 -17.66 -25.66 -25.93
C SER A 401 -16.30 -26.26 -25.60
N GLY A 402 -16.02 -27.42 -26.19
CA GLY A 402 -14.73 -28.09 -26.09
C GLY A 402 -14.45 -28.83 -27.40
N GLN A 403 -13.50 -28.32 -28.19
CA GLN A 403 -13.11 -28.87 -29.48
C GLN A 403 -11.73 -29.51 -29.38
N LEU A 404 -11.58 -30.74 -29.88
CA LEU A 404 -10.27 -31.39 -29.95
C LEU A 404 -9.46 -30.79 -31.12
N LEU A 405 -8.23 -30.37 -30.84
CA LEU A 405 -7.32 -29.90 -31.89
C LEU A 405 -6.65 -31.08 -32.60
N PRO A 406 -6.21 -30.90 -33.87
CA PRO A 406 -5.49 -31.94 -34.59
C PRO A 406 -4.28 -32.48 -33.80
N PRO A 407 -3.99 -33.79 -33.85
CA PRO A 407 -2.87 -34.38 -33.11
C PRO A 407 -1.53 -33.69 -33.40
N GLY A 408 -0.74 -33.46 -32.35
CA GLY A 408 0.55 -32.77 -32.46
C GLY A 408 0.45 -31.25 -32.62
N SER A 409 -0.75 -30.67 -32.49
CA SER A 409 -0.93 -29.22 -32.36
C SER A 409 -0.28 -28.72 -31.07
N GLU A 410 0.18 -27.47 -31.10
CA GLU A 410 0.57 -26.69 -29.92
C GLU A 410 -0.03 -25.31 -30.11
N PRO A 411 -1.26 -25.09 -29.62
CA PRO A 411 -1.99 -23.87 -29.91
C PRO A 411 -1.43 -22.68 -29.14
N ARG A 412 -1.59 -21.50 -29.75
CA ARG A 412 -1.59 -20.22 -29.06
C ARG A 412 -2.97 -19.61 -29.10
N VAL A 413 -3.47 -19.15 -27.96
CA VAL A 413 -4.85 -18.66 -27.86
C VAL A 413 -4.92 -17.18 -27.55
N LEU A 414 -5.81 -16.48 -28.25
CA LEU A 414 -6.09 -15.06 -28.05
C LEU A 414 -7.59 -14.91 -27.80
N ALA A 415 -7.98 -13.87 -27.07
CA ALA A 415 -9.36 -13.54 -26.82
C ALA A 415 -9.55 -12.02 -26.88
N ARG A 416 -10.68 -11.53 -27.40
CA ARG A 416 -11.06 -10.13 -27.36
C ARG A 416 -12.55 -9.99 -27.56
N ASP A 417 -13.20 -9.17 -26.74
CA ASP A 417 -14.63 -8.94 -26.84
C ASP A 417 -15.36 -10.29 -26.92
N ALA A 418 -16.21 -10.50 -27.94
CA ALA A 418 -16.95 -11.74 -28.15
C ALA A 418 -16.21 -12.81 -28.99
N ALA A 419 -14.94 -12.61 -29.34
CA ALA A 419 -14.17 -13.49 -30.22
C ALA A 419 -12.93 -14.05 -29.54
N GLY A 420 -12.57 -15.28 -29.89
CA GLY A 420 -11.29 -15.89 -29.55
C GLY A 420 -10.67 -16.57 -30.76
N TRP A 421 -9.36 -16.77 -30.73
CA TRP A 421 -8.63 -17.40 -31.83
C TRP A 421 -7.63 -18.40 -31.27
N ALA A 422 -7.57 -19.59 -31.85
CA ALA A 422 -6.54 -20.58 -31.58
C ALA A 422 -5.69 -20.77 -32.84
N PHE A 423 -4.43 -20.36 -32.76
CA PHE A 423 -3.45 -20.51 -33.83
C PHE A 423 -2.64 -21.77 -33.59
N PHE A 424 -2.55 -22.64 -34.59
CA PHE A 424 -1.77 -23.87 -34.49
C PHE A 424 -1.30 -24.33 -35.87
N GLN A 425 -0.31 -25.22 -35.86
CA GLN A 425 0.14 -25.91 -37.06
C GLN A 425 -0.44 -27.33 -37.06
N PRO A 426 -1.25 -27.71 -38.06
CA PRO A 426 -1.87 -29.03 -38.14
C PRO A 426 -0.88 -30.13 -38.56
N ARG A 427 0.35 -29.77 -38.95
CA ARG A 427 1.42 -30.71 -39.33
C ARG A 427 2.75 -30.24 -38.74
N ARG A 428 3.67 -31.18 -38.54
CA ARG A 428 5.04 -30.85 -38.13
C ARG A 428 5.71 -29.98 -39.20
N PRO A 429 6.39 -28.89 -38.80
CA PRO A 429 7.13 -28.03 -39.71
C PRO A 429 8.26 -28.75 -40.47
N THR A 430 8.65 -28.22 -41.64
CA THR A 430 9.79 -28.70 -42.44
C THR A 430 10.97 -27.74 -42.39
N LEU A 431 12.13 -28.16 -41.88
CA LEU A 431 13.35 -27.34 -41.78
C LEU A 431 13.88 -26.85 -43.14
N VAL A 432 14.45 -25.64 -43.16
CA VAL A 432 15.05 -24.92 -44.29
C VAL A 432 16.55 -24.73 -44.02
N ASN A 433 17.36 -24.73 -45.09
CA ASN A 433 18.81 -24.54 -45.01
C ASN A 433 19.18 -23.04 -44.81
N ASN A 434 19.87 -22.74 -43.72
CA ASN A 434 20.17 -21.38 -43.26
C ASN A 434 21.45 -20.77 -43.86
N ALA A 435 22.19 -21.51 -44.69
CA ALA A 435 23.45 -21.05 -45.27
C ALA A 435 23.32 -19.91 -46.30
N ILE A 436 22.09 -19.50 -46.65
CA ILE A 436 21.76 -18.56 -47.73
C ILE A 436 21.29 -17.19 -47.21
N GLY A 437 21.61 -16.85 -45.96
CA GLY A 437 21.27 -15.55 -45.37
C GLY A 437 19.80 -15.40 -44.96
N LEU A 438 19.05 -16.50 -44.97
CA LEU A 438 17.77 -16.60 -44.28
C LEU A 438 18.06 -17.01 -42.83
N PRO A 439 17.76 -16.16 -41.84
CA PRO A 439 18.07 -16.47 -40.47
C PRO A 439 17.05 -17.49 -39.97
N TRP A 440 17.36 -18.79 -40.10
CA TRP A 440 16.52 -19.93 -39.60
C TRP A 440 15.35 -20.19 -40.55
N GLY A 441 14.66 -21.34 -40.50
CA GLY A 441 13.40 -21.52 -41.22
C GLY A 441 12.79 -22.90 -41.17
N GLU A 442 11.49 -22.96 -40.88
CA GLU A 442 10.68 -24.14 -41.01
C GLU A 442 9.43 -23.76 -41.82
N THR A 443 8.99 -24.59 -42.77
CA THR A 443 7.77 -24.31 -43.56
C THR A 443 6.61 -25.17 -43.06
N GLY A 444 5.43 -24.57 -42.90
CA GLY A 444 4.21 -25.25 -42.49
C GLY A 444 2.96 -24.39 -42.75
N SER A 445 1.79 -25.00 -42.86
CA SER A 445 0.53 -24.27 -43.00
C SER A 445 0.07 -23.80 -41.61
N LEU A 446 0.07 -22.50 -41.33
CA LEU A 446 -0.56 -21.96 -40.12
C LEU A 446 -2.08 -21.97 -40.31
N SER A 447 -2.79 -22.48 -39.32
CA SER A 447 -4.25 -22.46 -39.27
C SER A 447 -4.72 -21.68 -38.06
N VAL A 448 -5.90 -21.10 -38.18
CA VAL A 448 -6.62 -20.47 -37.07
C VAL A 448 -7.99 -21.11 -36.92
N ILE A 449 -8.41 -21.36 -35.69
CA ILE A 449 -9.82 -21.58 -35.35
C ILE A 449 -10.30 -20.32 -34.66
N GLU A 450 -11.37 -19.71 -35.17
CA GLU A 450 -12.09 -18.66 -34.43
C GLU A 450 -13.17 -19.30 -33.56
N VAL A 451 -13.28 -18.85 -32.32
CA VAL A 451 -14.28 -19.30 -31.36
C VAL A 451 -15.13 -18.12 -30.88
N SER A 452 -16.43 -18.35 -30.74
CA SER A 452 -17.33 -17.33 -30.18
C SER A 452 -17.35 -17.40 -28.65
N LEU A 453 -17.11 -16.26 -28.00
CA LEU A 453 -17.21 -16.08 -26.56
C LEU A 453 -18.52 -15.43 -26.12
N GLY A 454 -19.33 -14.88 -27.04
CA GLY A 454 -20.61 -14.22 -26.73
C GLY A 454 -21.87 -15.09 -26.89
N GLY A 455 -21.81 -16.22 -27.59
CA GLY A 455 -22.99 -17.05 -27.90
C GLY A 455 -23.37 -18.12 -26.86
N PHE A 456 -24.66 -18.51 -26.82
CA PHE A 456 -25.19 -19.57 -25.92
C PHE A 456 -24.66 -20.97 -26.25
N PHE A 457 -24.36 -21.24 -27.52
CA PHE A 457 -23.66 -22.44 -28.00
C PHE A 457 -22.74 -22.03 -29.15
N ALA A 458 -21.43 -22.23 -28.99
CA ALA A 458 -20.49 -22.04 -30.08
C ALA A 458 -20.53 -23.29 -30.97
N GLN A 459 -20.95 -23.11 -32.23
CA GLN A 459 -20.76 -24.14 -33.25
C GLN A 459 -19.25 -24.29 -33.50
N GLU A 460 -18.73 -25.52 -33.54
CA GLU A 460 -17.31 -25.75 -33.83
C GLU A 460 -16.96 -25.17 -35.21
N ALA A 461 -16.09 -24.17 -35.22
CA ALA A 461 -15.58 -23.61 -36.47
C ALA A 461 -14.49 -24.53 -37.04
N PRO A 462 -14.51 -24.83 -38.34
CA PRO A 462 -13.41 -25.54 -38.96
C PRO A 462 -12.14 -24.67 -38.96
N PRO A 463 -10.94 -25.27 -38.88
CA PRO A 463 -9.70 -24.53 -39.02
C PRO A 463 -9.61 -23.81 -40.38
N VAL A 464 -9.35 -22.51 -40.37
CA VAL A 464 -9.10 -21.70 -41.56
C VAL A 464 -7.60 -21.66 -41.83
N PRO A 465 -7.12 -22.15 -42.99
CA PRO A 465 -5.72 -22.05 -43.35
C PRO A 465 -5.38 -20.60 -43.73
N LEU A 466 -4.36 -20.02 -43.08
CA LEU A 466 -3.90 -18.65 -43.37
C LEU A 466 -2.99 -18.58 -44.61
N GLY A 467 -2.57 -19.74 -45.13
CA GLY A 467 -1.87 -19.91 -46.40
C GLY A 467 -0.84 -21.05 -46.39
N ASN A 468 -0.46 -21.53 -47.58
CA ASN A 468 0.58 -22.56 -47.75
C ASN A 468 2.01 -22.00 -47.64
N THR A 469 2.13 -20.67 -47.62
CA THR A 469 3.38 -19.91 -47.48
C THR A 469 3.46 -19.20 -46.14
N ALA A 470 2.66 -19.59 -45.15
CA ALA A 470 2.76 -19.10 -43.77
C ALA A 470 4.01 -19.68 -43.10
N GLN A 471 5.19 -19.23 -43.54
CA GLN A 471 6.44 -19.95 -43.32
C GLN A 471 7.08 -19.66 -41.95
N TRP A 472 6.45 -18.88 -41.06
CA TRP A 472 7.12 -18.46 -39.83
C TRP A 472 6.17 -18.34 -38.67
N PHE A 473 6.50 -19.12 -37.64
CA PHE A 473 6.65 -18.59 -36.29
C PHE A 473 8.20 -18.91 -36.00
N VAL A 474 9.10 -18.07 -35.36
CA VAL A 474 10.40 -18.24 -34.50
C VAL A 474 10.44 -18.13 -32.90
N ASN A 475 11.12 -19.06 -32.20
CA ASN A 475 11.38 -19.24 -30.75
C ASN A 475 12.81 -19.80 -30.54
N GLU A 476 13.85 -19.05 -30.89
CA GLU A 476 15.24 -19.16 -30.41
C GLU A 476 15.74 -20.09 -29.25
N ASP A 477 15.55 -21.41 -29.27
CA ASP A 477 16.55 -22.38 -28.76
C ASP A 477 16.86 -23.40 -29.86
N ASN A 478 17.98 -24.12 -29.81
CA ASN A 478 18.30 -25.10 -30.85
C ASN A 478 17.42 -26.38 -30.76
N SER A 479 16.22 -26.27 -30.16
CA SER A 479 15.27 -27.37 -29.99
C SER A 479 13.87 -27.07 -30.54
N GLN A 480 13.39 -25.82 -30.63
CA GLN A 480 12.19 -25.47 -31.41
C GLN A 480 11.87 -23.97 -31.42
N ARG A 481 11.92 -23.36 -32.61
CA ARG A 481 11.77 -21.91 -32.78
C ARG A 481 10.41 -21.52 -33.45
N ARG A 482 9.37 -21.03 -32.70
CA ARG A 482 8.20 -20.25 -33.19
C ARG A 482 7.78 -18.73 -32.66
N LEU A 483 7.52 -17.63 -33.48
CA LEU A 483 7.69 -16.07 -33.52
C LEU A 483 6.49 -15.56 -34.34
N LEU A 484 5.59 -14.83 -33.75
CA LEU A 484 5.88 -13.44 -33.52
C LEU A 484 5.60 -13.23 -32.06
N ASP A 485 6.31 -12.29 -31.49
CA ASP A 485 6.06 -11.78 -30.17
C ASP A 485 4.66 -11.14 -30.19
N GLN A 486 3.63 -11.97 -29.99
CA GLN A 486 2.27 -11.52 -29.77
C GLN A 486 2.06 -11.15 -28.30
N ASP A 487 2.91 -11.65 -27.41
CA ASP A 487 2.90 -11.24 -26.00
C ASP A 487 3.85 -10.06 -25.84
N SER A 488 3.34 -8.90 -26.30
CA SER A 488 3.74 -7.62 -25.72
C SER A 488 3.87 -7.85 -24.22
N PRO A 489 4.96 -7.44 -23.56
CA PRO A 489 5.16 -7.68 -22.13
C PRO A 489 4.14 -6.97 -21.25
N THR A 490 3.01 -6.53 -21.78
CA THR A 490 1.84 -6.23 -20.98
C THR A 490 1.17 -7.49 -20.47
N GLY A 491 0.59 -7.48 -19.26
CA GLY A 491 -0.44 -8.46 -18.86
C GLY A 491 -1.73 -8.36 -19.71
N GLY A 492 -1.64 -7.85 -20.94
CA GLY A 492 -2.69 -7.67 -21.91
C GLY A 492 -2.60 -8.72 -23.00
N LEU A 493 -3.78 -9.03 -23.55
CA LEU A 493 -3.99 -9.96 -24.65
C LEU A 493 -3.06 -9.64 -25.84
N ALA A 494 -2.73 -10.67 -26.59
CA ALA A 494 -1.94 -10.60 -27.81
C ALA A 494 -2.35 -9.47 -28.75
N ALA A 495 -1.45 -9.08 -29.67
CA ALA A 495 -1.62 -8.03 -30.69
C ALA A 495 -2.90 -8.14 -31.54
N LEU A 496 -4.01 -7.88 -30.88
CA LEU A 496 -5.24 -7.38 -31.43
C LEU A 496 -4.89 -5.97 -31.86
N ALA A 497 -5.37 -5.57 -33.02
CA ALA A 497 -5.29 -4.18 -33.40
C ALA A 497 -5.99 -3.38 -32.30
N VAL A 498 -5.27 -2.73 -31.38
CA VAL A 498 -5.85 -2.01 -30.25
C VAL A 498 -6.81 -0.97 -30.83
N GLY A 499 -8.09 -1.06 -30.44
CA GLY A 499 -9.20 -0.31 -31.06
C GLY A 499 -9.96 -1.01 -32.22
N SER A 500 -9.42 -2.04 -32.87
CA SER A 500 -10.13 -2.86 -33.89
C SER A 500 -10.40 -4.29 -33.40
N SER A 501 -11.50 -4.90 -33.81
CA SER A 501 -11.94 -6.21 -33.30
C SER A 501 -11.11 -7.43 -33.76
N GLY A 502 -10.05 -7.24 -34.57
CA GLY A 502 -9.23 -8.32 -35.15
C GLY A 502 -7.83 -8.47 -34.57
N CYS A 503 -7.10 -9.52 -34.96
CA CYS A 503 -5.71 -9.79 -34.57
C CYS A 503 -4.71 -9.77 -35.73
N VAL A 504 -3.46 -9.40 -35.44
CA VAL A 504 -2.41 -9.30 -36.45
C VAL A 504 -1.60 -10.59 -36.53
N VAL A 505 -1.48 -11.14 -37.73
CA VAL A 505 -0.64 -12.29 -38.07
C VAL A 505 0.41 -11.86 -39.09
N VAL A 506 1.66 -12.27 -38.94
CA VAL A 506 2.69 -12.00 -39.95
C VAL A 506 3.03 -13.27 -40.70
N LEU A 507 3.00 -13.18 -42.03
CA LEU A 507 3.38 -14.25 -42.94
C LEU A 507 4.71 -13.88 -43.61
N GLY A 508 5.78 -14.63 -43.37
CA GLY A 508 6.99 -14.48 -44.17
C GLY A 508 6.82 -15.16 -45.52
N GLN A 509 7.18 -14.47 -46.60
CA GLN A 509 7.19 -15.01 -47.96
C GLN A 509 8.60 -14.95 -48.55
N PHE A 510 8.92 -15.94 -49.39
CA PHE A 510 10.13 -15.91 -50.22
C PHE A 510 9.78 -16.02 -51.68
N LYS A 511 10.46 -15.23 -52.51
CA LYS A 511 10.46 -15.41 -53.96
C LYS A 511 11.76 -16.08 -54.38
N SER A 512 11.67 -17.29 -54.96
CA SER A 512 12.82 -17.92 -55.63
C SER A 512 13.15 -17.10 -56.88
N LYS A 513 14.37 -16.55 -56.95
CA LYS A 513 14.93 -16.09 -58.23
C LYS A 513 15.51 -17.31 -58.95
N LYS A 514 14.99 -17.63 -60.15
CA LYS A 514 15.68 -18.53 -61.08
C LYS A 514 17.03 -17.94 -61.43
N GLY A 515 18.12 -18.53 -60.92
CA GLY A 515 19.46 -18.28 -61.42
C GLY A 515 19.66 -19.02 -62.74
N VAL A 516 20.43 -18.42 -63.67
CA VAL A 516 20.76 -19.01 -64.97
C VAL A 516 21.72 -20.21 -64.81
N PHE A 517 22.46 -20.27 -63.70
CA PHE A 517 23.29 -21.41 -63.30
C PHE A 517 23.24 -21.57 -61.77
N GLY A 518 22.39 -22.46 -61.26
CA GLY A 518 22.30 -22.74 -59.81
C GLY A 518 20.90 -23.18 -59.38
N GLY A 519 20.83 -24.22 -58.54
CA GLY A 519 19.58 -24.87 -58.12
C GLY A 519 18.53 -23.89 -57.58
N ALA A 520 17.25 -24.28 -57.67
CA ALA A 520 16.03 -23.47 -57.47
C ALA A 520 15.88 -22.74 -56.10
N HIS A 521 16.91 -22.75 -55.26
CA HIS A 521 16.88 -22.33 -53.87
C HIS A 521 17.98 -21.33 -53.47
N GLN A 522 18.79 -20.82 -54.40
CA GLN A 522 19.97 -20.01 -54.01
C GLN A 522 19.74 -18.49 -53.86
N ASN A 523 18.60 -17.95 -54.29
CA ASN A 523 18.32 -16.52 -54.20
C ASN A 523 16.89 -16.27 -53.72
N PHE A 524 16.72 -16.17 -52.40
CA PHE A 524 15.46 -15.79 -51.78
C PHE A 524 15.58 -14.37 -51.22
N VAL A 525 14.68 -13.48 -51.65
CA VAL A 525 14.47 -12.20 -50.97
C VAL A 525 13.35 -12.43 -49.96
N PRO A 526 13.64 -12.41 -48.65
CA PRO A 526 12.59 -12.42 -47.64
C PRO A 526 11.78 -11.13 -47.74
N TRP A 527 10.46 -11.24 -47.70
CA TRP A 527 9.59 -10.12 -47.40
C TRP A 527 8.43 -10.61 -46.54
N GLN A 528 7.87 -9.71 -45.74
CA GLN A 528 6.90 -10.07 -44.71
C GLN A 528 5.55 -9.43 -45.06
N VAL A 529 4.48 -10.19 -44.93
CA VAL A 529 3.10 -9.72 -45.13
C VAL A 529 2.47 -9.62 -43.76
N LEU A 530 1.99 -8.42 -43.40
CA LEU A 530 1.14 -8.26 -42.23
C LEU A 530 -0.28 -8.62 -42.65
N CYS A 531 -0.95 -9.45 -41.87
CA CYS A 531 -2.33 -9.85 -42.08
C CYS A 531 -3.14 -9.41 -40.86
N LEU A 532 -4.29 -8.78 -41.06
CA LEU A 532 -5.26 -8.55 -40.00
C LEU A 532 -6.39 -9.56 -40.19
N VAL A 533 -6.58 -10.41 -39.17
CA VAL A 533 -7.67 -11.38 -39.08
C VAL A 533 -8.80 -10.71 -38.32
N GLU A 534 -9.84 -10.30 -39.04
CA GLU A 534 -11.07 -9.72 -38.52
C GLU A 534 -11.98 -10.81 -37.91
N PRO A 535 -12.90 -10.46 -36.99
CA PRO A 535 -13.95 -11.38 -36.57
C PRO A 535 -14.76 -11.92 -37.76
N GLY A 536 -15.12 -13.19 -37.70
CA GLY A 536 -15.70 -13.93 -38.83
C GLY A 536 -14.66 -14.48 -39.80
N GLY A 537 -13.37 -14.46 -39.44
CA GLY A 537 -12.28 -15.12 -40.17
C GLY A 537 -11.81 -14.40 -41.44
N LYS A 538 -12.26 -13.16 -41.69
CA LYS A 538 -11.82 -12.37 -42.86
C LYS A 538 -10.39 -11.89 -42.66
N ILE A 539 -9.53 -12.15 -43.66
CA ILE A 539 -8.11 -11.80 -43.60
C ILE A 539 -7.83 -10.66 -44.58
N SER A 540 -7.43 -9.49 -44.08
CA SER A 540 -6.89 -8.41 -44.89
C SER A 540 -5.36 -8.43 -44.86
N ARG A 541 -4.70 -8.11 -45.98
CA ARG A 541 -3.25 -8.23 -46.14
C ARG A 541 -2.62 -6.88 -46.47
N ILE A 542 -1.48 -6.60 -45.84
CA ILE A 542 -0.65 -5.42 -46.07
C ILE A 542 0.75 -5.92 -46.42
N GLU A 543 1.18 -5.64 -47.65
CA GLU A 543 2.53 -5.97 -48.10
C GLU A 543 3.54 -5.02 -47.47
N ARG A 544 4.51 -5.57 -46.73
CA ARG A 544 5.64 -4.79 -46.18
C ARG A 544 6.93 -5.18 -46.88
N ARG A 545 7.63 -4.18 -47.42
CA ARG A 545 8.92 -4.35 -48.13
C ARG A 545 10.04 -3.64 -47.38
N SER A 546 10.44 -4.21 -46.25
CA SER A 546 11.56 -3.68 -45.47
C SER A 546 12.64 -4.75 -45.27
N PRO A 547 13.92 -4.35 -45.30
CA PRO A 547 15.05 -5.24 -45.02
C PRO A 547 15.18 -5.57 -43.53
N ASN A 548 14.43 -4.86 -42.66
CA ASN A 548 14.50 -5.03 -41.22
C ASN A 548 13.54 -6.12 -40.77
N TRP A 549 14.08 -7.06 -40.01
CA TRP A 549 13.39 -8.22 -39.46
C TRP A 549 12.44 -7.80 -38.36
N LEU A 550 11.15 -8.10 -38.53
CA LEU A 550 10.10 -7.88 -37.53
C LEU A 550 10.34 -8.72 -36.27
N GLN A 551 10.18 -8.07 -35.12
CA GLN A 551 10.20 -8.69 -33.80
C GLN A 551 8.84 -8.57 -33.11
N GLN A 552 8.18 -7.41 -33.24
CA GLN A 552 6.85 -7.14 -32.70
C GLN A 552 6.08 -6.24 -33.66
N VAL A 553 4.76 -6.40 -33.73
CA VAL A 553 3.86 -5.56 -34.50
C VAL A 553 2.63 -5.24 -33.65
N VAL A 554 2.30 -3.96 -33.51
CA VAL A 554 1.12 -3.47 -32.80
C VAL A 554 0.38 -2.53 -33.76
N LEU A 555 -0.92 -2.77 -33.99
CA LEU A 555 -1.78 -1.79 -34.65
C LEU A 555 -2.52 -1.03 -33.56
N HIS A 556 -2.34 0.29 -33.47
CA HIS A 556 -2.91 1.13 -32.43
C HIS A 556 -3.31 2.48 -33.02
N ASP A 557 -4.55 2.92 -32.76
CA ASP A 557 -5.13 4.15 -33.32
C ASP A 557 -4.90 4.31 -34.85
N GLY A 558 -5.13 3.23 -35.60
CA GLY A 558 -4.96 3.19 -37.05
C GLY A 558 -3.52 3.20 -37.57
N LYS A 559 -2.51 3.28 -36.68
CA LYS A 559 -1.08 3.27 -37.04
C LYS A 559 -0.41 1.95 -36.68
N TRP A 560 0.55 1.54 -37.49
CA TRP A 560 1.35 0.35 -37.24
C TRP A 560 2.61 0.72 -36.48
N PHE A 561 2.79 0.16 -35.30
CA PHE A 561 3.99 0.31 -34.48
C PHE A 561 4.76 -1.00 -34.52
N ILE A 562 6.00 -0.92 -34.97
CA ILE A 562 6.77 -2.08 -35.36
C ILE A 562 8.12 -2.05 -34.63
N SER A 563 8.50 -3.16 -34.01
CA SER A 563 9.84 -3.35 -33.45
C SER A 563 10.63 -4.26 -34.36
N THR A 564 11.84 -3.86 -34.77
CA THR A 564 12.70 -4.63 -35.68
C THR A 564 14.11 -4.83 -35.13
N ASN A 565 14.95 -5.56 -35.87
CA ASN A 565 16.38 -5.63 -35.62
C ASN A 565 17.11 -4.29 -35.83
N ALA A 566 16.50 -3.31 -36.53
CA ALA A 566 17.07 -1.99 -36.74
C ALA A 566 16.60 -0.96 -35.70
N GLY A 567 15.45 -1.18 -35.06
CA GLY A 567 14.90 -0.24 -34.08
C GLY A 567 13.38 -0.26 -34.05
N LEU A 568 12.79 0.83 -33.60
CA LEU A 568 11.35 1.05 -33.67
C LEU A 568 10.99 1.79 -34.96
N GLU A 569 9.97 1.28 -35.64
CA GLU A 569 9.40 1.80 -36.87
C GLU A 569 7.92 2.13 -36.66
N ILE A 570 7.42 3.07 -37.46
CA ILE A 570 5.99 3.38 -37.59
C ILE A 570 5.54 3.21 -39.04
N ASP A 571 4.27 2.86 -39.20
CA ASP A 571 3.58 2.58 -40.45
C ASP A 571 4.11 1.38 -41.25
N ALA A 572 3.21 0.46 -41.61
CA ALA A 572 3.53 -0.74 -42.38
C ALA A 572 3.68 -0.48 -43.90
N SER A 573 3.94 0.77 -44.30
CA SER A 573 3.91 1.23 -45.68
C SER A 573 4.82 0.41 -46.60
N PRO A 574 4.45 0.21 -47.89
CA PRO A 574 5.36 -0.33 -48.90
C PRO A 574 6.54 0.60 -49.22
N ALA A 575 6.53 1.84 -48.71
CA ALA A 575 7.66 2.78 -48.74
C ALA A 575 8.84 2.26 -47.87
N PRO A 576 10.08 2.75 -48.05
CA PRO A 576 11.19 2.38 -47.18
C PRO A 576 10.84 2.68 -45.70
N PRO A 577 11.16 1.75 -44.78
CA PRO A 577 10.79 1.85 -43.37
C PRO A 577 11.45 3.08 -42.72
N GLN A 578 10.68 3.84 -41.95
CA GLN A 578 11.20 4.92 -41.13
C GLN A 578 11.50 4.39 -39.72
N VAL A 579 12.78 4.29 -39.37
CA VAL A 579 13.21 3.96 -38.00
C VAL A 579 13.19 5.25 -37.18
N ILE A 580 12.28 5.36 -36.23
CA ILE A 580 12.14 6.53 -35.35
C ILE A 580 13.00 6.42 -34.08
N VAL A 581 13.33 5.19 -33.66
CA VAL A 581 14.29 4.94 -32.57
C VAL A 581 15.24 3.84 -33.00
N PRO A 582 16.55 4.10 -33.15
CA PRO A 582 17.50 3.07 -33.51
C PRO A 582 17.65 2.04 -32.38
N ARG A 583 17.87 0.77 -32.73
CA ARG A 583 18.15 -0.27 -31.75
C ARG A 583 19.52 -0.05 -31.11
N GLN A 584 19.61 -0.15 -29.79
CA GLN A 584 20.89 -0.16 -29.09
C GLN A 584 21.70 -1.43 -29.44
N ARG A 585 23.03 -1.30 -29.52
CA ARG A 585 23.96 -2.34 -30.05
C ARG A 585 23.83 -3.71 -29.38
N ALA A 586 23.31 -3.78 -28.15
CA ALA A 586 23.12 -5.01 -27.40
C ALA A 586 21.90 -4.92 -26.48
N GLY A 587 20.71 -4.62 -27.02
CA GLY A 587 19.47 -4.57 -26.24
C GLY A 587 18.23 -5.02 -27.03
N ALA A 588 17.08 -5.03 -26.38
CA ALA A 588 15.77 -5.22 -27.00
C ALA A 588 14.87 -4.02 -26.70
N LEU A 589 13.99 -3.69 -27.64
CA LEU A 589 13.06 -2.58 -27.53
C LEU A 589 11.70 -3.03 -28.07
N ARG A 590 10.62 -2.70 -27.35
CA ARG A 590 9.25 -3.16 -27.62
C ARG A 590 8.24 -2.03 -27.43
N TRP A 591 7.16 -2.04 -28.20
CA TRP A 591 6.02 -1.13 -28.14
C TRP A 591 4.94 -1.62 -27.18
N PHE A 592 4.31 -0.69 -26.46
CA PHE A 592 3.32 -0.92 -25.42
C PHE A 592 2.20 0.12 -25.51
N PRO A 593 1.01 -0.26 -25.98
CA PRO A 593 -0.13 0.65 -26.03
C PRO A 593 -0.76 0.83 -24.64
N ALA A 594 -1.21 2.04 -24.31
CA ALA A 594 -1.98 2.34 -23.12
C ALA A 594 -2.99 3.45 -23.40
N GLY A 595 -4.29 3.12 -23.43
CA GLY A 595 -5.33 4.11 -23.67
C GLY A 595 -5.19 4.72 -25.07
N THR A 596 -4.92 6.02 -25.16
CA THR A 596 -4.59 6.72 -26.42
C THR A 596 -3.09 6.89 -26.65
N GLU A 597 -2.28 6.48 -25.68
CA GLU A 597 -0.83 6.69 -25.66
C GLU A 597 -0.06 5.44 -26.11
N MET A 598 1.15 5.67 -26.62
CA MET A 598 2.06 4.60 -27.01
C MET A 598 3.42 4.78 -26.34
N TYR A 599 3.90 3.73 -25.70
CA TYR A 599 5.18 3.70 -25.00
C TYR A 599 6.11 2.66 -25.61
N ALA A 600 7.41 2.81 -25.39
CA ALA A 600 8.37 1.75 -25.66
C ALA A 600 9.19 1.40 -24.42
N VAL A 601 9.35 0.12 -24.12
CA VAL A 601 10.21 -0.36 -23.02
C VAL A 601 11.42 -1.08 -23.63
N GLY A 602 12.60 -0.71 -23.15
CA GLY A 602 13.88 -1.27 -23.56
C GLY A 602 14.58 -1.98 -22.41
N MET A 603 15.45 -2.92 -22.76
CA MET A 603 16.41 -3.56 -21.85
C MET A 603 17.75 -3.75 -22.56
N ASP A 604 18.87 -3.67 -21.85
CA ASP A 604 20.14 -4.12 -22.41
C ASP A 604 20.37 -5.60 -22.12
N THR A 605 20.89 -6.28 -23.14
CA THR A 605 21.18 -7.73 -23.17
C THR A 605 22.66 -8.02 -22.97
N VAL A 606 23.47 -7.04 -22.51
CA VAL A 606 24.87 -7.30 -22.16
C VAL A 606 24.87 -8.17 -20.90
N VAL A 607 25.38 -9.39 -20.97
CA VAL A 607 25.33 -10.34 -19.84
C VAL A 607 26.19 -9.86 -18.66
N PRO A 608 25.65 -9.79 -17.42
CA PRO A 608 24.26 -10.02 -17.04
C PRO A 608 23.35 -8.86 -17.46
N ALA A 609 22.17 -9.15 -18.03
CA ALA A 609 21.24 -8.13 -18.53
C ALA A 609 20.97 -7.06 -17.46
N ARG A 610 21.46 -5.85 -17.71
CA ARG A 610 21.33 -4.63 -16.91
C ARG A 610 20.93 -3.53 -17.88
N GLY A 611 20.34 -2.45 -17.41
CA GLY A 611 19.81 -1.44 -18.30
C GLY A 611 18.34 -1.67 -18.57
N TRP A 612 17.52 -0.70 -18.21
CA TRP A 612 16.16 -0.57 -18.69
C TRP A 612 15.90 0.87 -19.15
N SER A 613 15.01 1.03 -20.12
CA SER A 613 14.54 2.35 -20.56
C SER A 613 13.05 2.31 -20.83
N VAL A 614 12.38 3.45 -20.62
CA VAL A 614 11.00 3.65 -21.04
C VAL A 614 10.89 4.97 -21.79
N LEU A 615 10.28 4.89 -22.99
CA LEU A 615 10.08 5.99 -23.90
C LEU A 615 8.59 6.19 -24.15
N HIS A 616 8.21 7.40 -24.50
CA HIS A 616 6.86 7.77 -24.91
C HIS A 616 6.88 8.28 -26.35
N TYR A 617 5.95 7.81 -27.17
CA TYR A 617 5.78 8.25 -28.54
C TYR A 617 4.86 9.47 -28.58
N ASP A 618 5.38 10.57 -29.07
CA ASP A 618 4.64 11.81 -29.27
C ASP A 618 4.07 11.83 -30.70
N ALA A 619 2.74 11.77 -30.78
CA ALA A 619 2.02 11.74 -32.03
C ALA A 619 2.10 13.06 -32.83
N GLU A 620 2.31 14.20 -32.16
CA GLU A 620 2.44 15.51 -32.82
C GLU A 620 3.79 15.66 -33.49
N SER A 621 4.87 15.30 -32.80
CA SER A 621 6.23 15.37 -33.35
C SER A 621 6.62 14.15 -34.20
N GLY A 622 5.92 13.02 -34.06
CA GLY A 622 6.26 11.76 -34.72
C GLY A 622 7.57 11.15 -34.19
N SER A 623 7.96 11.49 -32.96
CA SER A 623 9.23 11.10 -32.34
C SER A 623 9.00 10.39 -31.02
N ALA A 624 10.03 9.70 -30.50
CA ALA A 624 9.98 9.08 -29.18
C ALA A 624 10.91 9.80 -28.20
N ARG A 625 10.39 10.11 -27.02
CA ARG A 625 11.09 10.77 -25.92
C ARG A 625 11.40 9.76 -24.82
N VAL A 626 12.63 9.75 -24.31
CA VAL A 626 12.98 8.97 -23.11
C VAL A 626 12.31 9.61 -21.89
N LEU A 627 11.51 8.82 -21.18
CA LEU A 627 10.88 9.23 -19.92
C LEU A 627 11.76 8.88 -18.71
N ALA A 628 12.34 7.68 -18.71
CA ALA A 628 13.26 7.22 -17.68
C ALA A 628 14.17 6.11 -18.21
N GLN A 629 15.34 5.96 -17.60
CA GLN A 629 16.28 4.87 -17.87
C GLN A 629 17.22 4.70 -16.67
N ASP A 630 17.73 3.49 -16.44
CA ASP A 630 18.82 3.21 -15.50
C ASP A 630 19.67 2.06 -16.05
N ASP A 631 20.99 2.28 -16.11
CA ASP A 631 21.97 1.35 -16.70
C ASP A 631 22.47 0.27 -15.73
N ARG A 632 22.10 0.34 -14.45
CA ARG A 632 22.60 -0.52 -13.36
C ARG A 632 21.55 -1.55 -12.94
N GLU A 633 20.29 -1.17 -12.93
CA GLU A 633 19.14 -2.02 -12.63
C GLU A 633 18.70 -2.82 -13.86
N CYS A 634 17.97 -3.91 -13.65
CA CYS A 634 17.37 -4.69 -14.73
C CYS A 634 15.85 -4.59 -14.71
N LEU A 635 15.24 -4.74 -15.88
CA LEU A 635 13.82 -5.04 -16.01
C LEU A 635 13.55 -6.43 -15.39
N LEU A 636 12.45 -6.58 -14.63
CA LEU A 636 12.08 -7.91 -14.14
C LEU A 636 11.50 -8.74 -15.28
N GLY A 637 12.16 -9.84 -15.63
CA GLY A 637 11.89 -10.63 -16.83
C GLY A 637 12.71 -10.19 -18.04
N HIS A 638 12.58 -10.91 -19.14
CA HIS A 638 13.38 -10.70 -20.35
C HIS A 638 12.48 -10.44 -21.57
N LEU A 639 12.58 -9.26 -22.20
CA LEU A 639 11.82 -8.83 -23.39
C LEU A 639 11.94 -9.78 -24.61
N THR A 640 12.90 -10.70 -24.59
CA THR A 640 13.05 -11.70 -25.66
C THR A 640 12.86 -13.14 -25.17
N SER A 641 12.46 -13.38 -23.91
CA SER A 641 12.16 -14.74 -23.46
C SER A 641 10.87 -15.27 -24.11
N ARG A 642 10.80 -16.58 -24.29
CA ARG A 642 9.60 -17.30 -24.77
C ARG A 642 8.93 -18.15 -23.74
N ALA A 643 9.53 -18.33 -22.57
CA ALA A 643 8.74 -18.82 -21.45
C ALA A 643 7.79 -17.67 -21.09
N PRO A 644 6.46 -17.83 -21.21
CA PRO A 644 5.52 -16.77 -20.85
C PRO A 644 5.73 -16.25 -19.42
N LEU A 645 6.22 -17.14 -18.55
CA LEU A 645 6.55 -16.85 -17.15
C LEU A 645 7.86 -16.07 -16.94
N GLU A 646 8.73 -15.95 -17.93
CA GLU A 646 10.00 -15.21 -17.86
C GLU A 646 9.93 -13.86 -18.58
N ARG A 647 8.76 -13.47 -19.09
CA ARG A 647 8.56 -12.19 -19.76
C ARG A 647 8.29 -11.10 -18.73
N PRO A 648 8.73 -9.85 -18.99
CA PRO A 648 8.35 -8.74 -18.14
C PRO A 648 6.84 -8.52 -18.19
N ARG A 649 6.28 -7.97 -17.11
CA ARG A 649 4.87 -7.56 -17.07
C ARG A 649 4.75 -6.04 -16.95
N VAL A 650 3.91 -5.48 -17.83
CA VAL A 650 3.69 -4.06 -18.05
C VAL A 650 2.19 -3.81 -18.11
N VAL A 651 1.55 -3.41 -17.02
CA VAL A 651 0.09 -3.30 -16.99
C VAL A 651 -0.33 -1.94 -17.53
N SER A 652 -1.17 -1.89 -18.56
CA SER A 652 -1.79 -0.65 -19.02
C SER A 652 -2.96 -0.24 -18.12
N ASP A 653 -3.05 1.05 -17.80
CA ASP A 653 -4.11 1.65 -16.98
C ASP A 653 -4.45 3.04 -17.50
N GLY A 654 -5.57 3.14 -18.24
CA GLY A 654 -5.87 4.33 -19.03
C GLY A 654 -4.70 4.66 -19.95
N ASP A 655 -4.23 5.91 -19.90
CA ASP A 655 -3.11 6.44 -20.69
C ASP A 655 -1.73 6.19 -20.03
N SER A 656 -1.65 5.32 -19.04
CA SER A 656 -0.44 5.06 -18.24
C SER A 656 -0.05 3.58 -18.21
N LEU A 657 1.18 3.30 -17.80
CA LEU A 657 1.73 1.94 -17.65
C LEU A 657 2.25 1.70 -16.24
N TRP A 658 2.17 0.45 -15.79
CA TRP A 658 2.82 -0.04 -14.57
C TRP A 658 3.86 -1.08 -14.94
N MET A 659 5.10 -0.94 -14.49
CA MET A 659 6.17 -1.90 -14.79
C MET A 659 7.03 -2.16 -13.56
N ALA A 660 7.78 -3.27 -13.57
CA ALA A 660 8.68 -3.62 -12.47
C ALA A 660 10.14 -3.69 -12.90
N VAL A 661 11.02 -3.20 -12.03
CA VAL A 661 12.47 -3.23 -12.21
C VAL A 661 13.14 -3.70 -10.92
N SER A 662 14.35 -4.24 -11.01
CA SER A 662 15.17 -4.52 -9.83
C SER A 662 15.55 -3.22 -9.13
N GLY A 663 15.74 -3.26 -7.82
CA GLY A 663 16.34 -2.21 -7.01
C GLY A 663 17.51 -2.74 -6.17
N GLU A 664 18.12 -1.83 -5.41
CA GLU A 664 19.23 -2.15 -4.52
C GLU A 664 18.86 -3.21 -3.47
N GLY A 665 19.85 -3.97 -3.00
CA GLY A 665 19.68 -4.93 -1.91
C GLY A 665 18.79 -6.14 -2.23
N GLY A 666 18.58 -6.47 -3.51
CA GLY A 666 17.71 -7.59 -3.91
C GLY A 666 16.22 -7.25 -3.79
N THR A 667 15.86 -5.97 -3.93
CA THR A 667 14.48 -5.50 -3.91
C THR A 667 13.90 -5.39 -5.32
N SER A 668 12.58 -5.49 -5.47
CA SER A 668 11.86 -5.07 -6.68
C SER A 668 11.22 -3.71 -6.45
N ARG A 669 11.12 -2.92 -7.52
CA ARG A 669 10.41 -1.63 -7.54
C ARG A 669 9.30 -1.68 -8.59
N ILE A 670 8.14 -1.12 -8.25
CA ILE A 670 7.06 -0.88 -9.20
C ILE A 670 7.10 0.59 -9.60
N LEU A 671 7.07 0.83 -10.89
CA LEU A 671 7.04 2.16 -11.50
C LEU A 671 5.66 2.41 -12.11
N HIS A 672 5.10 3.59 -11.85
CA HIS A 672 3.98 4.16 -12.60
C HIS A 672 4.53 5.11 -13.66
N VAL A 673 4.23 4.83 -14.92
CA VAL A 673 4.73 5.57 -16.08
C VAL A 673 3.57 6.31 -16.73
N THR A 674 3.71 7.62 -16.84
CA THR A 674 2.76 8.52 -17.50
C THR A 674 3.48 9.27 -18.62
N PRO A 675 2.77 10.00 -19.50
CA PRO A 675 3.43 10.80 -20.54
C PRO A 675 4.37 11.86 -19.96
N SER A 676 4.22 12.22 -18.67
CA SER A 676 5.08 13.19 -17.98
C SER A 676 6.40 12.59 -17.49
N GLY A 677 6.44 11.30 -17.13
CA GLY A 677 7.60 10.63 -16.55
C GLY A 677 7.27 9.29 -15.89
N ALA A 678 8.28 8.66 -15.28
CA ALA A 678 8.13 7.42 -14.52
C ALA A 678 8.46 7.64 -13.04
N THR A 679 7.56 7.23 -12.14
CA THR A 679 7.70 7.40 -10.69
C THR A 679 7.66 6.05 -9.97
N GLU A 680 8.57 5.82 -9.03
CA GLU A 680 8.50 4.67 -8.13
C GLU A 680 7.32 4.85 -7.17
N VAL A 681 6.43 3.86 -7.14
CA VAL A 681 5.23 3.86 -6.28
C VAL A 681 5.27 2.79 -5.20
N PHE A 682 6.10 1.76 -5.39
CA PHE A 682 6.17 0.62 -4.47
C PHE A 682 7.54 -0.06 -4.56
N ARG A 683 8.00 -0.62 -3.44
CA ARG A 683 9.23 -1.38 -3.29
C ARG A 683 9.05 -2.48 -2.25
N ALA A 684 9.55 -3.67 -2.54
CA ALA A 684 9.61 -4.78 -1.58
C ALA A 684 10.82 -5.70 -1.84
N PRO A 685 11.27 -6.46 -0.84
CA PRO A 685 12.29 -7.49 -1.03
C PRO A 685 11.84 -8.57 -2.01
N GLY A 686 12.79 -9.18 -2.71
CA GLY A 686 12.52 -10.26 -3.65
C GLY A 686 11.83 -9.79 -4.93
N TRP A 687 11.16 -10.71 -5.61
CA TRP A 687 10.46 -10.48 -6.88
C TRP A 687 9.06 -9.91 -6.65
N VAL A 688 8.71 -8.79 -7.30
CA VAL A 688 7.35 -8.26 -7.37
C VAL A 688 7.09 -7.75 -8.78
N GLU A 689 6.07 -8.27 -9.45
CA GLU A 689 5.68 -7.82 -10.80
C GLU A 689 4.19 -7.48 -10.87
N PRO A 690 3.79 -6.41 -11.58
CA PRO A 690 2.40 -6.03 -11.70
C PRO A 690 1.67 -6.97 -12.67
N VAL A 691 0.42 -7.32 -12.37
CA VAL A 691 -0.43 -8.15 -13.24
C VAL A 691 -1.71 -7.50 -13.68
N ALA A 692 -2.35 -6.68 -12.83
CA ALA A 692 -3.60 -6.01 -13.18
C ALA A 692 -3.87 -4.80 -12.29
N LYS A 693 -4.33 -3.69 -12.89
CA LYS A 693 -4.90 -2.57 -12.13
C LYS A 693 -6.31 -2.93 -11.68
N VAL A 694 -6.62 -2.66 -10.41
CA VAL A 694 -7.96 -2.83 -9.83
C VAL A 694 -8.44 -1.52 -9.19
N PRO A 695 -9.74 -1.34 -8.92
CA PRO A 695 -10.28 -0.06 -8.43
C PRO A 695 -9.59 0.50 -7.17
N HIS A 696 -9.06 -0.37 -6.31
CA HIS A 696 -8.42 0.01 -5.03
C HIS A 696 -6.99 -0.55 -4.89
N GLY A 697 -6.23 -0.57 -5.99
CA GLY A 697 -4.81 -0.94 -5.94
C GLY A 697 -4.29 -1.55 -7.24
N LEU A 698 -3.16 -2.24 -7.13
CA LEU A 698 -2.51 -2.99 -8.19
C LEU A 698 -2.31 -4.41 -7.70
N LEU A 699 -2.77 -5.39 -8.48
CA LEU A 699 -2.44 -6.78 -8.24
C LEU A 699 -1.04 -7.06 -8.74
N CYS A 700 -0.25 -7.76 -7.93
CA CYS A 700 1.12 -8.15 -8.25
C CYS A 700 1.35 -9.63 -7.95
N LEU A 701 2.28 -10.26 -8.67
CA LEU A 701 2.83 -11.57 -8.32
C LEU A 701 4.11 -11.34 -7.53
N HIS A 702 4.24 -12.04 -6.41
CA HIS A 702 5.28 -11.80 -5.44
C HIS A 702 5.95 -13.09 -4.97
N LEU A 703 7.28 -13.04 -4.84
CA LEU A 703 8.13 -14.05 -4.23
C LEU A 703 9.22 -13.37 -3.38
N PRO A 704 9.08 -13.32 -2.05
CA PRO A 704 9.99 -12.56 -1.20
C PRO A 704 11.42 -13.15 -1.18
N ASP A 705 11.54 -14.47 -1.31
CA ASP A 705 12.83 -15.18 -1.23
C ASP A 705 13.50 -15.38 -2.59
N THR A 706 12.90 -14.86 -3.67
CA THR A 706 13.47 -14.96 -5.02
C THR A 706 14.09 -13.63 -5.40
N PRO A 707 15.38 -13.58 -5.76
CA PRO A 707 16.02 -12.34 -6.15
C PRO A 707 15.37 -11.77 -7.43
N PRO A 708 15.20 -10.44 -7.53
CA PRO A 708 14.78 -9.79 -8.76
C PRO A 708 15.76 -10.11 -9.90
N GLY A 709 15.25 -10.38 -11.10
CA GLY A 709 16.10 -10.75 -12.24
C GLY A 709 15.34 -11.08 -13.50
N VAL A 710 15.91 -11.94 -14.35
CA VAL A 710 15.32 -12.32 -15.64
C VAL A 710 14.47 -13.59 -15.60
N SER A 711 14.67 -14.46 -14.59
CA SER A 711 13.99 -15.75 -14.49
C SER A 711 13.11 -15.80 -13.25
N ARG A 712 11.81 -15.97 -13.47
CA ARG A 712 10.81 -16.13 -12.42
C ARG A 712 10.57 -17.63 -12.14
N PRO A 713 10.43 -18.06 -10.87
CA PRO A 713 9.95 -19.40 -10.52
C PRO A 713 8.50 -19.66 -10.97
N PHE A 714 8.17 -20.93 -11.18
CA PHE A 714 6.90 -21.37 -11.79
C PHE A 714 5.63 -21.06 -10.97
N VAL A 715 5.75 -20.99 -9.63
CA VAL A 715 4.62 -20.82 -8.71
C VAL A 715 4.88 -19.63 -7.79
N THR A 716 3.88 -18.78 -7.59
CA THR A 716 3.99 -17.49 -6.87
C THR A 716 2.80 -17.21 -5.97
N ARG A 717 2.91 -16.14 -5.18
CA ARG A 717 1.81 -15.55 -4.43
C ARG A 717 1.23 -14.37 -5.21
N LEU A 718 -0.09 -14.32 -5.34
CA LEU A 718 -0.81 -13.12 -5.76
C LEU A 718 -1.07 -12.23 -4.55
N VAL A 719 -0.74 -10.95 -4.70
CA VAL A 719 -0.88 -9.92 -3.69
C VAL A 719 -1.56 -8.69 -4.30
N ARG A 720 -2.14 -7.83 -3.46
CA ARG A 720 -2.66 -6.51 -3.84
C ARG A 720 -1.86 -5.44 -3.12
N ILE A 721 -1.24 -4.54 -3.86
CA ILE A 721 -0.58 -3.35 -3.32
C ILE A 721 -1.51 -2.15 -3.43
N ALA A 722 -1.54 -1.28 -2.42
CA ALA A 722 -2.17 0.02 -2.53
C ALA A 722 -1.28 0.92 -3.40
N VAL A 723 -1.86 1.53 -4.44
CA VAL A 723 -1.20 2.46 -5.36
C VAL A 723 -2.11 3.62 -5.70
#